data_AF-A0A2N2PXJ3-F1
#
_entry.id   AF-A0A2N2PXJ3-F1
#
_cell.length_a   1.000
_cell.length_b   1.000
_cell.length_c   1.000
_cell.angle_alpha   90.00
_cell.angle_beta   90.00
_cell.angle_gamma   90.00
#
_symmetry.space_group_name_H-M   'P 1'
#
loop_
_entity.id
_entity.type
_entity.pdbx_description
1 polymer ?
#
loop_
_entity_poly.entity_id
_entity_poly.type
_entity_poly.pdbx_seq_one_letter_code
_entity_poly.pdbx_strand_id
1 'polypeptide(L)'
;MMKNHWRLWRVSLLLVLILGSLVGTRVSAADALPPGATALYPSPNERFGFGVLDGIDNYDVVPLDAGWYQNWGPNEDASHPDGLLAAHSIRVSPGGLRLNLAQIAAIAEEDPGGLWLVGNEPDMFKQDNVTPTQYAQQYREAYFAIKGFDPSAQVAAGAIVQPTPLRLGWLSAVWDAYQASFGRPMPVDVWNIHNYILQEVPGEWGCGIPPGYYGERAATYPFNSHDDLTIFQQHILAMRQWMADHGQREKPLIITEYGILFPESSGYDTARVQNFFIQTANWLLTATDPSLGYPADEDHLVQRWMWYSLDDTNFADAGNTIAGMMDPATRQMRAMGQTFAAMTTPLRRPYVNLVATRVTVQESGGVAAADAAQPVQIRSTIQNRGNAPVTTPFRVLIQDQAGTVIHSQTVNGMPMRYGGNAVVEAAWLRPAGNGWKVVVLVDTGNAVSESDEGDNRFSAGPAADLYLKSLAVIDASGRRLASQGLIGPLTLAATVKNLSSTPLAGARVQFLLAGQLLQERAVPDLAAGAGVDVAWDWTVSKVGMYNIAAELVLSPGVSDPVSENNYLGRDFLVAAQRTYLPAINGSQFQSGQSGGVECRNVLVDPGFESGALGNWNPSPFVGLINSGCFAGGYCLWMGRGLSIEDSVYQVVSVRPEATLHLSYAWAVVTIEPGPAARDTLAVEVRTGAGHLLRTVETLDNLDAHASWYTSSFDLSDLAGQTLQLYFHARNDAVNQTNFFLDEIVLEVCEKR
;
A
#
# COMPACT_ATOMS: atom_id res chain seq x y z
N MET A 1 -26.65 49.30 56.96
CA MET A 1 -26.63 50.28 55.85
C MET A 1 -25.93 49.64 54.65
N MET A 2 -26.69 49.47 53.56
CA MET A 2 -26.31 49.50 52.14
C MET A 2 -25.17 48.63 51.56
N LYS A 3 -25.63 47.70 50.71
CA LYS A 3 -25.24 47.40 49.30
C LYS A 3 -23.92 46.65 48.97
N ASN A 4 -24.14 45.42 48.48
CA ASN A 4 -23.61 44.74 47.29
C ASN A 4 -22.08 44.75 46.95
N HIS A 5 -21.46 43.58 46.80
CA HIS A 5 -21.37 42.80 45.54
C HIS A 5 -20.38 41.60 45.67
N TRP A 6 -20.92 40.38 45.57
CA TRP A 6 -20.44 39.19 44.83
C TRP A 6 -18.94 38.81 44.81
N ARG A 7 -18.59 37.69 45.47
CA ARG A 7 -17.64 36.67 44.95
C ARG A 7 -18.09 35.26 45.39
N LEU A 8 -18.21 34.36 44.43
CA LEU A 8 -18.75 33.00 44.56
C LEU A 8 -17.70 32.00 45.08
N TRP A 9 -17.98 31.50 46.29
CA TRP A 9 -17.90 30.13 46.83
C TRP A 9 -16.87 29.12 46.28
N ARG A 10 -15.97 28.68 47.18
CA ARG A 10 -15.21 27.43 47.11
C ARG A 10 -15.37 26.64 48.42
N VAL A 11 -15.69 25.36 48.24
CA VAL A 11 -15.45 24.18 49.11
C VAL A 11 -16.35 24.00 50.33
N SER A 12 -17.18 22.94 50.29
CA SER A 12 -17.31 21.92 51.37
C SER A 12 -18.20 20.72 50.96
N LEU A 13 -17.74 19.52 51.39
CA LEU A 13 -18.47 18.26 51.70
C LEU A 13 -18.67 17.22 50.55
N LEU A 14 -18.54 15.88 50.70
CA LEU A 14 -18.52 14.88 51.80
C LEU A 14 -17.60 13.69 51.36
N LEU A 15 -16.76 13.02 52.16
CA LEU A 15 -17.02 12.01 53.22
C LEU A 15 -18.02 10.88 52.85
N VAL A 16 -17.51 9.78 52.28
CA VAL A 16 -18.12 8.43 52.35
C VAL A 16 -17.07 7.43 52.82
N LEU A 17 -17.50 6.57 53.74
CA LEU A 17 -16.73 5.71 54.62
C LEU A 17 -15.95 4.59 53.94
N ILE A 18 -14.78 4.35 54.53
CA ILE A 18 -13.99 3.12 54.55
C ILE A 18 -14.72 2.07 55.39
N LEU A 19 -15.11 0.94 54.81
CA LEU A 19 -15.13 -0.41 55.42
C LEU A 19 -15.76 -1.42 54.44
N GLY A 20 -14.91 -2.27 53.83
CA GLY A 20 -15.38 -3.35 52.97
C GLY A 20 -14.22 -4.19 52.41
N SER A 21 -13.84 -5.24 53.15
CA SER A 21 -13.15 -6.45 52.68
C SER A 21 -11.80 -6.31 51.95
N LEU A 22 -10.72 -6.34 52.73
CA LEU A 22 -9.49 -7.03 52.31
C LEU A 22 -9.82 -8.53 52.16
N VAL A 23 -10.16 -8.95 50.95
CA VAL A 23 -9.71 -10.25 50.44
C VAL A 23 -8.59 -9.92 49.48
N GLY A 24 -7.42 -9.66 50.05
CA GLY A 24 -6.18 -9.64 49.27
C GLY A 24 -5.89 -11.07 48.86
N THR A 25 -6.35 -11.48 47.68
CA THR A 25 -5.70 -12.55 46.95
C THR A 25 -4.25 -12.12 46.79
N ARG A 26 -3.35 -12.72 47.56
CA ARG A 26 -1.93 -12.70 47.24
C ARG A 26 -1.83 -13.41 45.88
N VAL A 27 -1.88 -12.65 44.79
CA VAL A 27 -1.31 -13.12 43.53
C VAL A 27 0.14 -13.36 43.88
N SER A 28 0.55 -14.63 43.87
CA SER A 28 1.93 -14.97 44.16
C SER A 28 2.79 -14.31 43.09
N ALA A 29 4.04 -13.93 43.40
CA ALA A 29 4.97 -13.47 42.38
C ALA A 29 5.23 -14.54 41.27
N ALA A 30 4.71 -15.76 41.43
CA ALA A 30 4.76 -16.84 40.45
C ALA A 30 3.63 -16.79 39.40
N ASP A 31 2.60 -15.94 39.57
CA ASP A 31 1.47 -15.82 38.64
C ASP A 31 1.51 -14.56 37.76
N ALA A 32 2.53 -13.70 37.92
CA ALA A 32 2.73 -12.57 37.00
C ALA A 32 3.35 -13.09 35.70
N LEU A 33 2.66 -12.90 34.58
CA LEU A 33 3.19 -13.20 33.25
C LEU A 33 4.50 -12.41 33.04
N PRO A 34 5.49 -12.98 32.32
CA PRO A 34 6.72 -12.25 32.00
C PRO A 34 6.40 -10.96 31.22
N PRO A 35 7.25 -9.92 31.31
CA PRO A 35 7.08 -8.72 30.49
C PRO A 35 6.87 -9.06 29.01
N GLY A 36 5.90 -8.40 28.37
CA GLY A 36 5.54 -8.61 26.96
C GLY A 36 4.69 -9.84 26.66
N ALA A 37 4.29 -10.62 27.67
CA ALA A 37 3.35 -11.72 27.47
C ALA A 37 1.91 -11.20 27.39
N THR A 38 1.21 -11.65 26.37
CA THR A 38 -0.20 -11.35 26.10
C THR A 38 -0.88 -12.64 25.61
N ALA A 39 -2.19 -12.59 25.36
CA ALA A 39 -2.89 -13.73 24.74
C ALA A 39 -2.34 -14.05 23.34
N LEU A 40 -1.96 -13.03 22.55
CA LEU A 40 -1.38 -13.21 21.21
C LEU A 40 0.08 -13.69 21.24
N TYR A 41 0.83 -13.31 22.28
CA TYR A 41 2.23 -13.68 22.46
C TYR A 41 2.45 -14.28 23.86
N PRO A 42 1.97 -15.51 24.12
CA PRO A 42 2.08 -16.15 25.43
C PRO A 42 3.53 -16.44 25.84
N SER A 43 4.43 -16.51 24.85
CA SER A 43 5.87 -16.71 25.03
C SER A 43 6.65 -15.50 24.48
N PRO A 44 7.03 -14.50 25.31
CA PRO A 44 7.59 -13.24 24.81
C PRO A 44 8.92 -13.35 24.06
N ASN A 45 9.70 -14.42 24.28
CA ASN A 45 10.90 -14.70 23.49
C ASN A 45 10.57 -14.80 21.99
N GLU A 46 9.34 -15.17 21.63
CA GLU A 46 8.91 -15.32 20.24
C GLU A 46 8.73 -14.00 19.50
N ARG A 47 8.74 -12.88 20.22
CA ARG A 47 8.80 -11.54 19.63
C ARG A 47 10.18 -11.26 19.03
N PHE A 48 11.22 -11.92 19.54
CA PHE A 48 12.60 -11.72 19.10
C PHE A 48 12.93 -12.61 17.90
N GLY A 49 13.58 -12.01 16.91
CA GLY A 49 14.16 -12.72 15.78
C GLY A 49 15.55 -12.20 15.40
N PHE A 50 16.13 -12.80 14.38
CA PHE A 50 17.42 -12.40 13.82
C PHE A 50 17.50 -12.63 12.31
N GLY A 51 18.35 -11.87 11.64
CA GLY A 51 18.63 -12.03 10.20
C GLY A 51 19.82 -12.96 9.99
N VAL A 52 19.76 -13.87 9.02
CA VAL A 52 20.86 -14.82 8.71
C VAL A 52 21.29 -14.72 7.26
N LEU A 53 22.59 -14.62 7.03
CA LEU A 53 23.19 -14.54 5.70
C LEU A 53 23.68 -15.91 5.21
N ASP A 54 24.35 -16.67 6.07
CA ASP A 54 25.01 -17.92 5.70
C ASP A 54 24.26 -19.14 6.22
N GLY A 55 22.97 -19.24 5.88
CA GLY A 55 22.10 -20.42 6.09
C GLY A 55 21.87 -20.82 7.56
N ILE A 56 20.61 -20.91 7.98
CA ILE A 56 20.30 -21.17 9.39
C ILE A 56 20.87 -22.51 9.91
N ASP A 57 20.91 -23.55 9.08
CA ASP A 57 21.39 -24.90 9.45
C ASP A 57 22.90 -24.98 9.69
N ASN A 58 23.65 -23.94 9.37
CA ASN A 58 25.09 -23.87 9.64
C ASN A 58 25.40 -23.54 11.11
N TYR A 59 24.38 -23.22 11.91
CA TYR A 59 24.53 -22.70 13.27
C TYR A 59 23.69 -23.46 14.29
N ASP A 60 24.24 -23.65 15.49
CA ASP A 60 23.44 -24.05 16.66
C ASP A 60 22.73 -22.82 17.23
N VAL A 61 21.49 -22.62 16.81
CA VAL A 61 20.66 -21.46 17.20
C VAL A 61 19.71 -21.76 18.35
N VAL A 62 19.61 -23.02 18.80
CA VAL A 62 18.73 -23.42 19.91
C VAL A 62 18.98 -22.58 21.17
N PRO A 63 20.24 -22.30 21.59
CA PRO A 63 20.49 -21.52 22.79
C PRO A 63 20.06 -20.04 22.69
N LEU A 64 19.73 -19.53 21.49
CA LEU A 64 19.25 -18.16 21.33
C LEU A 64 17.79 -17.99 21.74
N ASP A 65 17.01 -19.07 21.89
CA ASP A 65 15.59 -19.04 22.28
C ASP A 65 14.77 -18.00 21.48
N ALA A 66 15.07 -17.77 20.21
CA ALA A 66 14.33 -16.83 19.37
C ALA A 66 12.99 -17.41 18.89
N GLY A 67 12.10 -16.56 18.36
CA GLY A 67 10.84 -16.99 17.77
C GLY A 67 10.90 -17.21 16.26
N TRP A 68 11.73 -16.45 15.57
CA TRP A 68 11.69 -16.36 14.12
C TRP A 68 12.99 -15.85 13.52
N TYR A 69 13.18 -16.08 12.24
CA TYR A 69 14.31 -15.56 11.46
C TYR A 69 13.88 -15.16 10.05
N GLN A 70 14.74 -14.40 9.37
CA GLN A 70 14.67 -14.22 7.93
C GLN A 70 16.06 -14.20 7.30
N ASN A 71 16.12 -14.43 5.99
CA ASN A 71 17.35 -14.45 5.19
C ASN A 71 17.16 -13.69 3.86
N TRP A 72 16.14 -12.82 3.78
CA TRP A 72 15.78 -12.04 2.58
C TRP A 72 15.44 -12.87 1.34
N GLY A 73 15.33 -14.19 1.48
CA GLY A 73 15.01 -15.14 0.44
C GLY A 73 13.56 -15.61 0.50
N PRO A 74 13.12 -16.35 -0.53
CA PRO A 74 11.77 -16.91 -0.58
C PRO A 74 11.53 -17.99 0.48
N ASN A 75 12.59 -18.65 0.97
CA ASN A 75 12.50 -19.78 1.91
C ASN A 75 11.58 -20.91 1.41
N GLU A 76 11.85 -21.39 0.19
CA GLU A 76 11.34 -22.69 -0.28
C GLU A 76 11.98 -23.80 0.58
N ASP A 77 11.21 -24.74 1.12
CA ASP A 77 11.67 -25.81 2.03
C ASP A 77 12.42 -25.27 3.27
N ALA A 78 11.79 -24.33 3.98
CA ALA A 78 12.43 -23.61 5.09
C ALA A 78 12.82 -24.52 6.26
N SER A 79 14.00 -24.27 6.85
CA SER A 79 14.45 -24.96 8.06
C SER A 79 13.88 -24.31 9.32
N HIS A 80 13.35 -25.13 10.23
CA HIS A 80 12.70 -24.66 11.47
C HIS A 80 13.39 -25.22 12.73
N PRO A 81 14.70 -24.98 12.95
CA PRO A 81 15.37 -25.49 14.16
C PRO A 81 14.68 -24.93 15.41
N ASP A 82 14.38 -25.80 16.37
CA ASP A 82 13.61 -25.49 17.58
C ASP A 82 12.24 -24.80 17.31
N GLY A 83 11.67 -25.05 16.14
CA GLY A 83 10.40 -24.48 15.71
C GLY A 83 10.44 -22.98 15.42
N LEU A 84 11.60 -22.42 15.05
CA LEU A 84 11.66 -21.03 14.56
C LEU A 84 10.73 -20.85 13.36
N LEU A 85 9.95 -19.76 13.35
CA LEU A 85 9.24 -19.32 12.14
C LEU A 85 10.23 -18.74 11.13
N ALA A 86 10.09 -19.10 9.86
CA ALA A 86 10.85 -18.50 8.75
C ALA A 86 9.95 -17.48 8.03
N ALA A 87 10.37 -16.21 7.91
CA ALA A 87 9.64 -15.26 7.09
C ALA A 87 10.05 -15.38 5.62
N HIS A 88 9.08 -15.45 4.71
CA HIS A 88 9.29 -15.52 3.27
C HIS A 88 9.43 -14.12 2.68
N SER A 89 10.42 -13.88 1.82
CA SER A 89 10.62 -12.57 1.18
C SER A 89 10.38 -12.63 -0.32
N ILE A 90 9.52 -11.74 -0.84
CA ILE A 90 9.38 -11.48 -2.27
C ILE A 90 10.04 -10.15 -2.58
N ARG A 91 11.23 -10.18 -3.20
CA ARG A 91 11.95 -8.96 -3.58
C ARG A 91 11.24 -8.25 -4.74
N VAL A 92 11.21 -6.92 -4.68
CA VAL A 92 10.68 -6.05 -5.74
C VAL A 92 11.84 -5.36 -6.48
N SER A 93 11.59 -4.87 -7.68
CA SER A 93 12.62 -4.15 -8.45
C SER A 93 12.02 -3.24 -9.53
N PRO A 94 12.79 -2.34 -10.17
CA PRO A 94 12.32 -1.63 -11.35
C PRO A 94 11.82 -2.54 -12.47
N GLY A 95 12.28 -3.79 -12.51
CA GLY A 95 11.87 -4.81 -13.48
C GLY A 95 10.68 -5.66 -13.07
N GLY A 96 10.09 -5.45 -11.88
CA GLY A 96 8.99 -6.26 -11.34
C GLY A 96 9.41 -7.20 -10.19
N LEU A 97 8.50 -8.09 -9.83
CA LEU A 97 8.67 -9.11 -8.78
C LEU A 97 9.79 -10.09 -9.14
N ARG A 98 10.61 -10.47 -8.16
CA ARG A 98 11.68 -11.47 -8.34
C ARG A 98 11.25 -12.91 -8.07
N LEU A 99 9.96 -13.17 -7.87
CA LEU A 99 9.37 -14.51 -7.83
C LEU A 99 8.22 -14.61 -8.83
N ASN A 100 8.04 -15.81 -9.39
CA ASN A 100 6.90 -16.10 -10.26
C ASN A 100 5.76 -16.79 -9.49
N LEU A 101 4.58 -16.86 -10.11
CA LEU A 101 3.37 -17.39 -9.50
C LEU A 101 3.50 -18.85 -9.03
N ALA A 102 4.24 -19.69 -9.75
CA ALA A 102 4.41 -21.09 -9.38
C ALA A 102 5.27 -21.26 -8.12
N GLN A 103 6.28 -20.40 -7.93
CA GLN A 103 7.07 -20.37 -6.70
C GLN A 103 6.24 -19.88 -5.52
N ILE A 104 5.46 -18.80 -5.71
CA ILE A 104 4.55 -18.30 -4.67
C ILE A 104 3.56 -19.39 -4.25
N ALA A 105 2.98 -20.11 -5.22
CA ALA A 105 2.08 -21.23 -4.95
C ALA A 105 2.76 -22.32 -4.12
N ALA A 106 3.95 -22.77 -4.53
CA ALA A 106 4.68 -23.84 -3.85
C ALA A 106 4.94 -23.51 -2.38
N ILE A 107 5.44 -22.31 -2.10
CA ILE A 107 5.74 -21.86 -0.73
C ILE A 107 4.46 -21.69 0.09
N ALA A 108 3.40 -21.08 -0.49
CA ALA A 108 2.12 -20.91 0.21
C ALA A 108 1.44 -22.26 0.52
N GLU A 109 1.68 -23.29 -0.28
CA GLU A 109 1.20 -24.65 0.00
C GLU A 109 1.99 -25.36 1.10
N GLU A 110 3.27 -25.00 1.27
CA GLU A 110 4.20 -25.59 2.23
C GLU A 110 4.03 -25.00 3.64
N ASP A 111 3.90 -23.66 3.76
CA ASP A 111 3.71 -22.96 5.02
C ASP A 111 2.39 -22.16 5.09
N PRO A 112 1.22 -22.83 5.22
CA PRO A 112 -0.06 -22.15 5.38
C PRO A 112 -0.14 -21.27 6.64
N GLY A 113 -0.44 -20.00 6.43
CA GLY A 113 -0.44 -18.94 7.44
C GLY A 113 0.90 -18.24 7.61
N GLY A 114 1.88 -18.55 6.76
CA GLY A 114 3.23 -18.00 6.82
C GLY A 114 3.29 -16.47 6.74
N LEU A 115 4.38 -15.90 7.24
CA LEU A 115 4.66 -14.46 7.16
C LEU A 115 5.41 -14.15 5.87
N TRP A 116 4.85 -13.26 5.05
CA TRP A 116 5.41 -12.84 3.78
C TRP A 116 5.81 -11.37 3.82
N LEU A 117 7.05 -11.06 3.44
CA LEU A 117 7.60 -9.71 3.34
C LEU A 117 7.71 -9.33 1.87
N VAL A 118 6.92 -8.36 1.42
CA VAL A 118 6.90 -7.94 0.00
C VAL A 118 7.83 -6.75 -0.19
N GLY A 119 9.10 -7.05 -0.44
CA GLY A 119 10.18 -6.10 -0.66
C GLY A 119 11.07 -5.90 0.57
N ASN A 120 12.28 -5.40 0.35
CA ASN A 120 13.24 -5.05 1.37
C ASN A 120 13.89 -3.71 1.03
N GLU A 121 13.57 -2.67 1.80
CA GLU A 121 13.99 -1.29 1.54
C GLU A 121 13.67 -0.87 0.09
N PRO A 122 12.39 -0.97 -0.36
CA PRO A 122 11.98 -0.51 -1.68
C PRO A 122 12.30 0.98 -1.89
N ASP A 123 12.33 1.73 -0.80
CA ASP A 123 12.66 3.14 -0.69
C ASP A 123 14.18 3.40 -0.60
N MET A 124 15.04 2.42 -0.91
CA MET A 124 16.50 2.57 -0.90
C MET A 124 17.12 2.26 -2.26
N PHE A 125 17.83 3.24 -2.81
CA PHE A 125 18.41 3.17 -4.17
C PHE A 125 19.49 2.09 -4.36
N LYS A 126 20.07 1.58 -3.25
CA LYS A 126 21.03 0.45 -3.27
C LYS A 126 20.37 -0.92 -3.06
N GLN A 127 19.07 -0.97 -2.84
CA GLN A 127 18.34 -2.18 -2.47
C GLN A 127 17.31 -2.52 -3.55
N ASP A 128 16.04 -2.63 -3.19
CA ASP A 128 14.96 -2.94 -4.12
C ASP A 128 14.68 -1.76 -5.09
N ASN A 129 14.96 -0.52 -4.65
CA ASN A 129 15.04 0.67 -5.50
C ASN A 129 13.84 0.85 -6.45
N VAL A 130 12.65 1.03 -5.90
CA VAL A 130 11.42 1.22 -6.67
C VAL A 130 10.72 2.53 -6.29
N THR A 131 10.11 3.19 -7.26
CA THR A 131 9.27 4.37 -7.00
C THR A 131 7.97 3.96 -6.29
N PRO A 132 7.25 4.90 -5.65
CA PRO A 132 5.97 4.60 -4.99
C PRO A 132 4.94 3.91 -5.90
N THR A 133 4.79 4.38 -7.13
CA THR A 133 3.86 3.79 -8.12
C THR A 133 4.26 2.38 -8.53
N GLN A 134 5.56 2.14 -8.75
CA GLN A 134 6.05 0.80 -9.07
C GLN A 134 5.82 -0.17 -7.91
N TYR A 135 6.05 0.29 -6.68
CA TYR A 135 5.86 -0.53 -5.50
C TYR A 135 4.38 -0.86 -5.28
N ALA A 136 3.47 0.12 -5.36
CA ALA A 136 2.04 -0.11 -5.22
C ALA A 136 1.51 -1.19 -6.20
N GLN A 137 1.97 -1.16 -7.45
CA GLN A 137 1.59 -2.17 -8.45
C GLN A 137 2.15 -3.56 -8.08
N GLN A 138 3.45 -3.66 -7.81
CA GLN A 138 4.11 -4.93 -7.50
C GLN A 138 3.58 -5.54 -6.20
N TYR A 139 3.33 -4.70 -5.19
CA TYR A 139 2.73 -5.12 -3.93
C TYR A 139 1.35 -5.74 -4.15
N ARG A 140 0.48 -5.11 -4.97
CA ARG A 140 -0.81 -5.69 -5.33
C ARG A 140 -0.68 -7.08 -5.96
N GLU A 141 0.24 -7.21 -6.92
CA GLU A 141 0.47 -8.47 -7.63
C GLU A 141 0.92 -9.58 -6.67
N ALA A 142 1.86 -9.28 -5.77
CA ALA A 142 2.32 -10.22 -4.76
C ALA A 142 1.23 -10.56 -3.73
N TYR A 143 0.56 -9.56 -3.15
CA TYR A 143 -0.46 -9.72 -2.11
C TYR A 143 -1.56 -10.69 -2.58
N PHE A 144 -2.15 -10.43 -3.75
CA PHE A 144 -3.25 -11.26 -4.24
C PHE A 144 -2.79 -12.63 -4.78
N ALA A 145 -1.55 -12.75 -5.26
CA ALA A 145 -0.99 -14.06 -5.59
C ALA A 145 -0.85 -14.92 -4.34
N ILE A 146 -0.29 -14.39 -3.25
CA ILE A 146 -0.13 -15.10 -1.98
C ILE A 146 -1.51 -15.47 -1.41
N LYS A 147 -2.40 -14.48 -1.25
CA LYS A 147 -3.73 -14.68 -0.67
C LYS A 147 -4.59 -15.67 -1.48
N GLY A 148 -4.43 -15.71 -2.80
CA GLY A 148 -5.17 -16.64 -3.65
C GLY A 148 -4.81 -18.11 -3.42
N PHE A 149 -3.54 -18.40 -3.06
CA PHE A 149 -3.11 -19.75 -2.70
C PHE A 149 -3.28 -20.07 -1.22
N ASP A 150 -3.06 -19.08 -0.36
CA ASP A 150 -3.23 -19.17 1.07
C ASP A 150 -3.88 -17.90 1.64
N PRO A 151 -5.22 -17.90 1.80
CA PRO A 151 -5.94 -16.78 2.40
C PRO A 151 -5.53 -16.48 3.85
N SER A 152 -4.94 -17.46 4.54
CA SER A 152 -4.51 -17.32 5.94
C SER A 152 -3.12 -16.71 6.10
N ALA A 153 -2.34 -16.60 5.01
CA ALA A 153 -1.01 -15.97 5.01
C ALA A 153 -1.05 -14.55 5.56
N GLN A 154 0.00 -14.15 6.27
CA GLN A 154 0.19 -12.78 6.73
C GLN A 154 1.10 -12.03 5.75
N VAL A 155 0.55 -11.10 4.99
CA VAL A 155 1.33 -10.33 3.99
C VAL A 155 1.69 -8.95 4.54
N ALA A 156 2.99 -8.74 4.71
CA ALA A 156 3.58 -7.49 5.14
C ALA A 156 4.06 -6.64 3.97
N ALA A 157 3.91 -5.32 4.12
CA ALA A 157 4.63 -4.37 3.27
C ALA A 157 6.15 -4.56 3.43
N GLY A 158 6.90 -4.14 2.43
CA GLY A 158 8.35 -4.13 2.47
C GLY A 158 8.79 -3.05 3.43
N ALA A 159 9.76 -3.37 4.28
CA ALA A 159 10.26 -2.43 5.26
C ALA A 159 10.88 -1.20 4.59
N ILE A 160 10.40 -0.01 4.95
CA ILE A 160 11.16 1.22 4.75
C ILE A 160 12.40 1.22 5.65
N VAL A 161 13.50 1.84 5.23
CA VAL A 161 14.78 1.82 6.00
C VAL A 161 14.63 2.36 7.43
N GLN A 162 13.79 3.39 7.60
CA GLN A 162 13.58 4.09 8.86
C GLN A 162 12.33 4.99 8.78
N PRO A 163 11.50 5.08 9.83
CA PRO A 163 10.34 5.98 9.92
C PRO A 163 10.64 7.48 10.10
N THR A 164 11.38 8.08 9.18
CA THR A 164 11.57 9.54 9.12
C THR A 164 10.42 10.23 8.37
N PRO A 165 10.27 11.56 8.49
CA PRO A 165 9.30 12.30 7.66
C PRO A 165 9.43 12.01 6.16
N LEU A 166 10.66 11.93 5.64
CA LEU A 166 10.89 11.66 4.22
C LEU A 166 10.40 10.27 3.78
N ARG A 167 10.66 9.23 4.56
CA ARG A 167 10.29 7.85 4.21
C ARG A 167 8.85 7.52 4.53
N LEU A 168 8.28 8.11 5.59
CA LEU A 168 6.83 8.08 5.82
C LEU A 168 6.09 8.81 4.69
N GLY A 169 6.64 9.91 4.16
CA GLY A 169 6.14 10.57 2.97
C GLY A 169 6.19 9.69 1.72
N TRP A 170 7.29 8.94 1.52
CA TRP A 170 7.37 7.94 0.45
C TRP A 170 6.32 6.83 0.62
N LEU A 171 6.07 6.38 1.86
CA LEU A 171 5.04 5.38 2.16
C LEU A 171 3.62 5.91 1.95
N SER A 172 3.34 7.16 2.30
CA SER A 172 2.08 7.84 1.93
C SER A 172 1.92 7.92 0.42
N ALA A 173 2.98 8.23 -0.33
CA ALA A 173 2.93 8.25 -1.79
C ALA A 173 2.64 6.86 -2.39
N VAL A 174 3.08 5.76 -1.75
CA VAL A 174 2.71 4.39 -2.12
C VAL A 174 1.22 4.18 -1.89
N TRP A 175 0.74 4.55 -0.69
CA TRP A 175 -0.65 4.42 -0.29
C TRP A 175 -1.59 5.15 -1.26
N ASP A 176 -1.26 6.39 -1.60
CA ASP A 176 -1.99 7.22 -2.56
C ASP A 176 -1.93 6.66 -3.98
N ALA A 177 -0.75 6.20 -4.41
CA ALA A 177 -0.61 5.58 -5.73
C ALA A 177 -1.43 4.28 -5.85
N TYR A 178 -1.53 3.50 -4.76
CA TYR A 178 -2.38 2.32 -4.71
C TYR A 178 -3.86 2.70 -4.83
N GLN A 179 -4.31 3.66 -4.02
CA GLN A 179 -5.70 4.17 -4.06
C GLN A 179 -6.06 4.72 -5.45
N ALA A 180 -5.18 5.52 -6.07
CA ALA A 180 -5.40 6.08 -7.40
C ALA A 180 -5.44 5.01 -8.50
N SER A 181 -4.61 3.96 -8.38
CA SER A 181 -4.49 2.91 -9.40
C SER A 181 -5.58 1.84 -9.31
N PHE A 182 -6.12 1.61 -8.12
CA PHE A 182 -7.00 0.46 -7.84
C PHE A 182 -8.34 0.84 -7.19
N GLY A 183 -8.55 2.11 -6.85
CA GLY A 183 -9.81 2.65 -6.36
C GLY A 183 -10.13 2.30 -4.91
N ARG A 184 -9.15 1.79 -4.15
CA ARG A 184 -9.32 1.36 -2.76
C ARG A 184 -8.01 1.41 -1.97
N PRO A 185 -8.07 1.41 -0.62
CA PRO A 185 -6.88 1.37 0.22
C PRO A 185 -6.01 0.14 -0.06
N MET A 186 -4.70 0.29 0.13
CA MET A 186 -3.76 -0.83 0.04
C MET A 186 -4.08 -1.86 1.13
N PRO A 187 -4.39 -3.12 0.76
CA PRO A 187 -4.61 -4.18 1.75
C PRO A 187 -3.26 -4.55 2.36
N VAL A 188 -3.20 -4.72 3.67
CA VAL A 188 -1.97 -5.06 4.40
C VAL A 188 -2.39 -5.87 5.61
N ASP A 189 -1.73 -7.00 5.91
CA ASP A 189 -2.04 -7.76 7.14
C ASP A 189 -1.11 -7.35 8.29
N VAL A 190 0.14 -7.02 7.96
CA VAL A 190 1.20 -6.65 8.91
C VAL A 190 1.97 -5.45 8.36
N TRP A 191 2.18 -4.42 9.16
CA TRP A 191 3.10 -3.35 8.80
C TRP A 191 4.52 -3.72 9.21
N ASN A 192 5.49 -3.38 8.37
CA ASN A 192 6.88 -3.72 8.58
C ASN A 192 7.78 -2.51 8.31
N ILE A 193 8.80 -2.34 9.13
CA ILE A 193 9.82 -1.30 9.01
C ILE A 193 11.20 -1.87 9.34
N HIS A 194 12.24 -1.20 8.86
CA HIS A 194 13.52 -1.19 9.54
C HIS A 194 13.56 0.02 10.46
N ASN A 195 14.40 -0.04 11.50
CA ASN A 195 14.51 1.05 12.47
C ASN A 195 15.96 1.45 12.68
N TYR A 196 16.66 1.68 11.57
CA TYR A 196 18.02 2.23 11.59
C TYR A 196 18.00 3.76 11.80
N ILE A 197 19.14 4.29 12.25
CA ILE A 197 19.38 5.72 12.35
C ILE A 197 20.49 6.07 11.35
N LEU A 198 20.09 6.35 10.11
CA LEU A 198 20.97 6.65 8.97
C LEU A 198 20.60 8.00 8.37
N GLN A 199 21.59 8.77 7.94
CA GLN A 199 21.30 10.08 7.35
C GLN A 199 20.76 9.96 5.91
N GLU A 200 19.90 10.90 5.55
CA GLU A 200 19.23 10.99 4.26
C GLU A 200 19.88 12.06 3.37
N VAL A 201 21.20 11.94 3.17
CA VAL A 201 21.98 12.88 2.36
C VAL A 201 22.44 12.18 1.07
N PRO A 202 22.14 12.72 -0.13
CA PRO A 202 22.60 12.15 -1.38
C PRO A 202 24.13 12.02 -1.43
N GLY A 203 24.62 10.84 -1.80
CA GLY A 203 26.05 10.60 -2.05
C GLY A 203 26.94 10.45 -0.80
N GLU A 204 26.37 10.63 0.40
CA GLU A 204 27.09 10.49 1.68
C GLU A 204 26.83 9.11 2.32
N TRP A 205 27.44 8.86 3.49
CA TRP A 205 27.15 7.66 4.29
C TRP A 205 25.66 7.61 4.70
N GLY A 206 25.11 6.42 4.95
CA GLY A 206 23.70 6.24 5.31
C GLY A 206 22.81 5.86 4.13
N CYS A 207 21.53 6.21 4.22
CA CYS A 207 20.48 5.69 3.34
C CYS A 207 20.08 6.66 2.22
N GLY A 208 20.57 7.90 2.22
CA GLY A 208 20.28 8.87 1.15
C GLY A 208 18.77 9.12 0.96
N ILE A 209 18.40 9.54 -0.26
CA ILE A 209 17.03 9.95 -0.62
C ILE A 209 16.31 8.78 -1.30
N PRO A 210 15.03 8.51 -0.96
CA PRO A 210 14.28 7.43 -1.58
C PRO A 210 13.99 7.70 -3.06
N PRO A 211 13.92 6.65 -3.90
CA PRO A 211 13.63 6.78 -5.32
C PRO A 211 12.21 7.30 -5.58
N GLY A 212 12.09 8.29 -6.46
CA GLY A 212 10.81 8.79 -6.95
C GLY A 212 9.99 9.62 -5.95
N TYR A 213 10.59 10.09 -4.86
CA TYR A 213 9.91 10.94 -3.88
C TYR A 213 10.83 12.04 -3.33
N TYR A 214 10.33 13.28 -3.34
CA TYR A 214 11.08 14.48 -2.96
C TYR A 214 10.25 15.48 -2.13
N GLY A 215 9.07 15.04 -1.63
CA GLY A 215 8.06 15.94 -1.07
C GLY A 215 8.35 16.45 0.35
N GLU A 216 9.18 15.74 1.11
CA GLU A 216 9.37 15.97 2.55
C GLU A 216 10.83 16.25 2.91
N ARG A 217 11.03 16.77 4.13
CA ARG A 217 12.37 17.10 4.61
C ARG A 217 13.16 15.85 5.01
N ALA A 218 14.34 15.70 4.42
CA ALA A 218 15.33 14.70 4.80
C ALA A 218 15.81 14.84 6.26
N ALA A 219 15.91 13.71 6.95
CA ALA A 219 16.52 13.62 8.28
C ALA A 219 18.04 13.46 8.17
N THR A 220 18.77 14.25 8.96
CA THR A 220 20.22 14.13 9.08
C THR A 220 20.59 13.75 10.51
N TYR A 221 21.55 12.84 10.64
CA TYR A 221 22.01 12.34 11.93
C TYR A 221 23.54 12.45 12.02
N PRO A 222 24.08 12.79 13.19
CA PRO A 222 25.48 12.54 13.48
C PRO A 222 25.83 11.06 13.32
N PHE A 223 27.03 10.78 12.83
CA PHE A 223 27.50 9.39 12.63
C PHE A 223 27.50 8.56 13.91
N ASN A 224 27.69 9.20 15.06
CA ASN A 224 27.70 8.55 16.37
C ASN A 224 26.31 8.40 17.01
N SER A 225 25.21 8.67 16.31
CA SER A 225 23.84 8.56 16.83
C SER A 225 23.16 7.23 16.46
N HIS A 226 23.88 6.26 15.89
CA HIS A 226 23.27 5.03 15.38
C HIS A 226 22.64 4.13 16.46
N ASP A 227 23.00 4.36 17.72
CA ASP A 227 22.47 3.70 18.93
C ASP A 227 21.66 4.64 19.83
N ASP A 228 21.15 5.77 19.30
CA ASP A 228 20.36 6.71 20.09
C ASP A 228 18.95 6.16 20.35
N LEU A 229 18.71 5.74 21.59
CA LEU A 229 17.42 5.17 22.02
C LEU A 229 16.25 6.15 21.83
N THR A 230 16.47 7.46 21.97
CA THR A 230 15.38 8.44 21.84
C THR A 230 14.91 8.51 20.39
N ILE A 231 15.85 8.54 19.45
CA ILE A 231 15.52 8.54 18.01
C ILE A 231 14.84 7.23 17.62
N PHE A 232 15.36 6.09 18.10
CA PHE A 232 14.78 4.77 17.88
C PHE A 232 13.29 4.72 18.31
N GLN A 233 12.97 5.24 19.49
CA GLN A 233 11.60 5.30 20.01
C GLN A 233 10.72 6.26 19.20
N GLN A 234 11.25 7.43 18.81
CA GLN A 234 10.52 8.42 18.03
C GLN A 234 10.11 7.90 16.66
N HIS A 235 10.98 7.14 15.99
CA HIS A 235 10.64 6.50 14.72
C HIS A 235 9.44 5.54 14.87
N ILE A 236 9.42 4.71 15.91
CA ILE A 236 8.32 3.76 16.13
C ILE A 236 7.01 4.49 16.43
N LEU A 237 7.06 5.55 17.25
CA LEU A 237 5.88 6.39 17.51
C LEU A 237 5.39 7.09 16.23
N ALA A 238 6.30 7.58 15.38
CA ALA A 238 5.95 8.20 14.11
C ALA A 238 5.29 7.20 13.14
N MET A 239 5.83 5.97 13.05
CA MET A 239 5.21 4.90 12.25
C MET A 239 3.82 4.55 12.79
N ARG A 240 3.65 4.42 14.10
CA ARG A 240 2.35 4.11 14.70
C ARG A 240 1.33 5.24 14.55
N GLN A 241 1.78 6.50 14.63
CA GLN A 241 0.94 7.65 14.30
C GLN A 241 0.50 7.60 12.84
N TRP A 242 1.44 7.35 11.91
CA TRP A 242 1.12 7.18 10.49
C TRP A 242 0.11 6.06 10.28
N MET A 243 0.28 4.90 10.94
CA MET A 243 -0.70 3.82 10.89
C MET A 243 -2.08 4.25 11.40
N ALA A 244 -2.16 4.94 12.53
CA ALA A 244 -3.42 5.43 13.07
C ALA A 244 -4.13 6.41 12.11
N ASP A 245 -3.38 7.33 11.52
CA ASP A 245 -3.89 8.33 10.56
C ASP A 245 -4.46 7.70 9.28
N HIS A 246 -3.98 6.49 8.92
CA HIS A 246 -4.45 5.72 7.75
C HIS A 246 -5.45 4.61 8.13
N GLY A 247 -5.99 4.62 9.36
CA GLY A 247 -6.94 3.61 9.84
C GLY A 247 -6.33 2.20 9.98
N GLN A 248 -5.01 2.12 10.14
CA GLN A 248 -4.23 0.87 10.24
C GLN A 248 -3.80 0.53 11.67
N ARG A 249 -4.28 1.25 12.69
CA ARG A 249 -3.95 1.01 14.12
C ARG A 249 -4.21 -0.43 14.55
N GLU A 250 -5.29 -1.02 14.05
CA GLU A 250 -5.74 -2.39 14.35
C GLU A 250 -4.89 -3.48 13.67
N LYS A 251 -3.64 -3.17 13.29
CA LYS A 251 -2.73 -4.10 12.64
C LYS A 251 -1.41 -4.20 13.39
N PRO A 252 -0.77 -5.38 13.37
CA PRO A 252 0.55 -5.56 13.96
C PRO A 252 1.60 -4.72 13.21
N LEU A 253 2.58 -4.22 13.97
CA LEU A 253 3.81 -3.62 13.44
C LEU A 253 4.98 -4.54 13.82
N ILE A 254 5.79 -4.93 12.84
CA ILE A 254 7.04 -5.66 13.05
C ILE A 254 8.24 -4.83 12.61
N ILE A 255 9.40 -5.12 13.20
CA ILE A 255 10.68 -4.55 12.80
C ILE A 255 11.52 -5.66 12.21
N THR A 256 11.68 -5.71 10.89
CA THR A 256 12.49 -6.77 10.26
C THR A 256 13.96 -6.48 10.26
N GLU A 257 14.43 -5.26 10.56
CA GLU A 257 15.84 -5.00 10.85
C GLU A 257 16.03 -3.79 11.78
N TYR A 258 16.88 -3.97 12.79
CA TYR A 258 17.57 -2.88 13.49
C TYR A 258 18.86 -3.43 14.10
N GLY A 259 19.81 -2.56 14.40
CA GLY A 259 21.08 -2.97 14.98
C GLY A 259 22.15 -1.92 14.76
N ILE A 260 23.42 -2.33 14.89
CA ILE A 260 24.56 -1.45 14.68
C ILE A 260 25.37 -1.94 13.48
N LEU A 261 25.31 -1.18 12.39
CA LEU A 261 25.96 -1.51 11.11
C LEU A 261 27.45 -1.13 11.04
N PHE A 262 27.93 -0.33 11.99
CA PHE A 262 29.26 0.27 11.93
C PHE A 262 30.27 -0.51 12.78
N PRO A 263 31.56 -0.51 12.37
CA PRO A 263 32.61 -1.29 13.03
C PRO A 263 33.00 -0.71 14.41
N GLU A 264 33.73 -1.50 15.18
CA GLU A 264 34.31 -1.04 16.45
C GLU A 264 35.23 0.19 16.28
N SER A 265 35.98 0.24 15.17
CA SER A 265 36.87 1.37 14.82
C SER A 265 36.12 2.71 14.65
N SER A 266 34.80 2.65 14.47
CA SER A 266 33.90 3.78 14.36
C SER A 266 33.31 4.24 15.71
N GLY A 267 33.77 3.65 16.83
CA GLY A 267 33.34 3.98 18.18
C GLY A 267 32.14 3.17 18.69
N TYR A 268 31.82 2.04 18.03
CA TYR A 268 30.78 1.10 18.43
C TYR A 268 31.41 -0.15 19.05
N ASP A 269 31.96 0.02 20.25
CA ASP A 269 32.54 -1.08 21.01
C ASP A 269 31.48 -2.09 21.50
N THR A 270 31.96 -3.24 21.98
CA THR A 270 31.10 -4.34 22.44
C THR A 270 30.08 -3.89 23.48
N ALA A 271 30.49 -3.10 24.48
CA ALA A 271 29.63 -2.68 25.57
C ALA A 271 28.51 -1.75 25.07
N ARG A 272 28.85 -0.84 24.16
CA ARG A 272 27.89 0.09 23.55
C ARG A 272 26.83 -0.64 22.73
N VAL A 273 27.23 -1.57 21.86
CA VAL A 273 26.32 -2.36 21.03
C VAL A 273 25.40 -3.24 21.88
N GLN A 274 25.95 -3.95 22.87
CA GLN A 274 25.17 -4.78 23.80
C GLN A 274 24.18 -3.93 24.62
N ASN A 275 24.60 -2.76 25.10
CA ASN A 275 23.75 -1.86 25.86
C ASN A 275 22.58 -1.33 25.01
N PHE A 276 22.82 -1.01 23.74
CA PHE A 276 21.76 -0.60 22.82
C PHE A 276 20.73 -1.73 22.61
N PHE A 277 21.18 -2.96 22.34
CA PHE A 277 20.31 -4.13 22.24
C PHE A 277 19.46 -4.31 23.51
N ILE A 278 20.08 -4.30 24.69
CA ILE A 278 19.37 -4.48 25.96
C ILE A 278 18.33 -3.38 26.18
N GLN A 279 18.67 -2.11 25.92
CA GLN A 279 17.76 -0.99 26.12
C GLN A 279 16.55 -1.03 25.17
N THR A 280 16.81 -1.28 23.88
CA THR A 280 15.75 -1.41 22.87
C THR A 280 14.87 -2.63 23.15
N ALA A 281 15.44 -3.80 23.45
CA ALA A 281 14.69 -5.00 23.79
C ALA A 281 13.77 -4.83 25.01
N ASN A 282 14.28 -4.24 26.11
CA ASN A 282 13.48 -3.97 27.30
C ASN A 282 12.31 -3.02 27.03
N TRP A 283 12.55 -2.00 26.20
CA TRP A 283 11.51 -1.06 25.83
C TRP A 283 10.47 -1.72 24.91
N LEU A 284 10.89 -2.39 23.83
CA LEU A 284 10.00 -3.06 22.88
C LEU A 284 9.08 -4.09 23.55
N LEU A 285 9.57 -4.79 24.59
CA LEU A 285 8.77 -5.74 25.38
C LEU A 285 7.60 -5.13 26.15
N THR A 286 7.63 -3.83 26.44
CA THR A 286 6.67 -3.21 27.37
C THR A 286 6.04 -1.92 26.85
N ALA A 287 6.52 -1.41 25.72
CA ALA A 287 6.04 -0.17 25.13
C ALA A 287 4.61 -0.35 24.62
N THR A 288 3.68 0.37 25.26
CA THR A 288 2.26 0.39 24.94
C THR A 288 1.79 1.83 24.79
N ASP A 289 0.77 2.05 23.96
CA ASP A 289 0.09 3.33 23.84
C ASP A 289 -1.39 3.11 23.50
N PRO A 290 -2.35 3.48 24.36
CA PRO A 290 -3.77 3.24 24.11
C PRO A 290 -4.34 3.93 22.86
N SER A 291 -3.68 4.95 22.32
CA SER A 291 -4.12 5.65 21.11
C SER A 291 -3.43 5.15 19.84
N LEU A 292 -2.25 4.56 19.96
CA LEU A 292 -1.39 4.21 18.82
C LEU A 292 -1.10 2.72 18.67
N GLY A 293 -1.08 1.98 19.79
CA GLY A 293 -0.75 0.56 19.84
C GLY A 293 -1.83 -0.35 19.27
N TYR A 294 -1.47 -1.62 19.09
CA TYR A 294 -2.37 -2.65 18.54
C TYR A 294 -3.24 -3.27 19.65
N PRO A 295 -4.58 -3.06 19.66
CA PRO A 295 -5.42 -3.46 20.80
C PRO A 295 -5.47 -4.96 21.08
N ALA A 296 -5.44 -5.78 20.03
CA ALA A 296 -5.46 -7.23 20.22
C ALA A 296 -4.23 -7.71 21.01
N ASP A 297 -3.12 -6.97 20.93
CA ASP A 297 -1.91 -7.21 21.70
C ASP A 297 -1.78 -6.19 22.84
N GLU A 298 -2.87 -5.87 23.53
CA GLU A 298 -2.87 -4.99 24.72
C GLU A 298 -2.22 -3.61 24.47
N ASP A 299 -2.46 -3.04 23.29
CA ASP A 299 -1.92 -1.76 22.84
C ASP A 299 -0.37 -1.71 22.77
N HIS A 300 0.31 -2.85 22.61
CA HIS A 300 1.75 -2.87 22.35
C HIS A 300 2.09 -2.18 21.02
N LEU A 301 3.18 -1.41 21.04
CA LEU A 301 3.65 -0.65 19.87
C LEU A 301 4.36 -1.53 18.84
N VAL A 302 4.93 -2.67 19.20
CA VAL A 302 5.63 -3.57 18.24
C VAL A 302 5.39 -5.01 18.64
N GLN A 303 5.00 -5.83 17.65
CA GLN A 303 4.60 -7.22 17.89
C GLN A 303 5.78 -8.19 17.80
N ARG A 304 6.69 -7.96 16.85
CA ARG A 304 7.93 -8.72 16.67
C ARG A 304 9.06 -7.82 16.18
N TRP A 305 10.29 -8.12 16.52
CA TRP A 305 11.47 -7.39 16.06
C TRP A 305 12.65 -8.30 15.81
N MET A 306 13.52 -7.89 14.89
CA MET A 306 14.65 -8.66 14.45
C MET A 306 15.96 -7.90 14.63
N TRP A 307 16.91 -8.49 15.36
CA TRP A 307 18.28 -7.98 15.44
C TRP A 307 19.03 -8.29 14.15
N TYR A 308 19.63 -7.28 13.55
CA TYR A 308 20.60 -7.42 12.48
C TYR A 308 22.01 -7.49 13.11
N SER A 309 22.67 -8.66 13.15
CA SER A 309 22.26 -9.94 12.55
C SER A 309 22.80 -11.16 13.32
N LEU A 310 22.49 -12.36 12.82
CA LEU A 310 23.06 -13.61 13.31
C LEU A 310 24.56 -13.68 13.00
N ASP A 311 24.99 -13.36 11.78
CA ASP A 311 26.31 -13.75 11.29
C ASP A 311 27.02 -12.72 10.39
N ASP A 312 26.47 -11.52 10.20
CA ASP A 312 27.21 -10.43 9.55
C ASP A 312 28.25 -9.84 10.51
N THR A 313 29.50 -9.91 10.10
CA THR A 313 30.64 -9.34 10.85
C THR A 313 31.36 -8.24 10.10
N ASN A 314 30.92 -7.88 8.88
CA ASN A 314 31.57 -6.88 8.04
C ASN A 314 30.57 -6.26 7.07
N PHE A 315 29.60 -5.53 7.62
CA PHE A 315 28.54 -4.92 6.83
C PHE A 315 29.11 -3.95 5.79
N ALA A 316 28.76 -4.17 4.52
CA ALA A 316 29.16 -3.33 3.38
C ALA A 316 30.67 -2.99 3.31
N ASP A 317 31.52 -3.95 3.70
CA ASP A 317 32.98 -3.80 3.77
C ASP A 317 33.47 -2.64 4.66
N ALA A 318 32.63 -2.20 5.61
CA ALA A 318 32.95 -1.10 6.52
C ALA A 318 33.98 -1.49 7.59
N GLY A 319 34.29 -2.78 7.75
CA GLY A 319 35.19 -3.33 8.76
C GLY A 319 34.45 -4.17 9.81
N ASN A 320 35.22 -4.72 10.75
CA ASN A 320 34.69 -5.69 11.73
C ASN A 320 33.62 -5.08 12.64
N THR A 321 32.39 -5.57 12.51
CA THR A 321 31.25 -5.23 13.38
C THR A 321 31.15 -6.24 14.54
N ILE A 322 30.60 -5.76 15.66
CA ILE A 322 30.37 -6.59 16.86
C ILE A 322 28.92 -7.11 16.94
N ALA A 323 28.03 -6.63 16.05
CA ALA A 323 26.60 -6.95 16.09
C ALA A 323 26.26 -8.40 15.76
N GLY A 324 27.06 -9.10 14.94
CA GLY A 324 26.84 -10.51 14.60
C GLY A 324 26.90 -11.42 15.84
N MET A 325 25.86 -12.23 16.06
CA MET A 325 25.72 -13.13 17.21
C MET A 325 26.56 -14.40 17.15
N MET A 326 26.87 -14.86 15.94
CA MET A 326 27.65 -16.05 15.61
C MET A 326 28.83 -15.64 14.74
N ASP A 327 29.93 -16.38 14.86
CA ASP A 327 31.09 -16.19 13.99
C ASP A 327 30.92 -17.04 12.72
N PRO A 328 30.90 -16.44 11.52
CA PRO A 328 30.63 -17.19 10.28
C PRO A 328 31.76 -18.16 9.90
N ALA A 329 32.98 -17.98 10.42
CA ALA A 329 34.09 -18.89 10.11
C ALA A 329 34.13 -20.11 11.05
N THR A 330 33.92 -19.87 12.36
CA THR A 330 34.05 -20.90 13.40
C THR A 330 32.72 -21.51 13.83
N ARG A 331 31.60 -20.90 13.43
CA ARG A 331 30.22 -21.21 13.87
C ARG A 331 30.00 -21.11 15.37
N GLN A 332 30.92 -20.50 16.11
CA GLN A 332 30.83 -20.34 17.56
C GLN A 332 30.02 -19.10 17.92
N MET A 333 29.29 -19.18 19.04
CA MET A 333 28.54 -18.05 19.58
C MET A 333 29.48 -16.95 20.09
N ARG A 334 29.23 -15.71 19.66
CA ARG A 334 29.95 -14.49 20.06
C ARG A 334 29.31 -13.87 21.31
N ALA A 335 29.97 -12.86 21.87
CA ALA A 335 29.47 -12.12 23.04
C ALA A 335 28.08 -11.50 22.82
N MET A 336 27.77 -11.09 21.59
CA MET A 336 26.44 -10.57 21.25
C MET A 336 25.37 -11.67 21.31
N GLY A 337 25.66 -12.89 20.80
CA GLY A 337 24.75 -14.04 20.90
C GLY A 337 24.49 -14.47 22.35
N GLN A 338 25.51 -14.43 23.20
CA GLN A 338 25.36 -14.68 24.65
C GLN A 338 24.44 -13.64 25.31
N THR A 339 24.52 -12.37 24.87
CA THR A 339 23.66 -11.29 25.38
C THR A 339 22.22 -11.49 24.93
N PHE A 340 22.02 -11.87 23.66
CA PHE A 340 20.72 -12.20 23.12
C PHE A 340 20.08 -13.36 23.88
N ALA A 341 20.78 -14.49 24.02
CA ALA A 341 20.33 -15.66 24.77
C ALA A 341 19.96 -15.32 26.23
N ALA A 342 20.81 -14.54 26.92
CA ALA A 342 20.54 -14.10 28.29
C ALA A 342 19.25 -13.26 28.42
N MET A 343 18.85 -12.55 27.35
CA MET A 343 17.61 -11.77 27.29
C MET A 343 16.39 -12.65 26.98
N THR A 344 16.51 -13.61 26.08
CA THR A 344 15.38 -14.40 25.56
C THR A 344 15.06 -15.64 26.39
N THR A 345 16.06 -16.36 26.92
CA THR A 345 15.84 -17.61 27.68
C THR A 345 14.86 -17.45 28.86
N PRO A 346 14.93 -16.39 29.70
CA PRO A 346 13.99 -16.22 30.81
C PRO A 346 12.54 -15.94 30.37
N LEU A 347 12.34 -15.57 29.10
CA LEU A 347 11.04 -15.19 28.54
C LEU A 347 10.29 -16.37 27.92
N ARG A 348 10.95 -17.51 27.64
CA ARG A 348 10.29 -18.67 27.03
C ARG A 348 9.22 -19.26 27.94
N ARG A 349 8.03 -19.49 27.40
CA ARG A 349 6.89 -20.15 28.05
C ARG A 349 6.31 -21.21 27.13
N PRO A 350 6.13 -22.46 27.59
CA PRO A 350 5.50 -23.49 26.79
C PRO A 350 4.01 -23.19 26.60
N TYR A 351 3.53 -23.28 25.37
CA TYR A 351 2.10 -23.19 25.06
C TYR A 351 1.74 -24.05 23.84
N VAL A 352 0.44 -24.28 23.67
CA VAL A 352 -0.17 -25.09 22.61
C VAL A 352 -1.21 -24.23 21.89
N ASN A 353 -1.32 -24.41 20.57
CA ASN A 353 -2.35 -23.77 19.75
C ASN A 353 -2.72 -24.67 18.57
N LEU A 354 -3.72 -25.51 18.75
CA LEU A 354 -4.26 -26.40 17.74
C LEU A 354 -5.15 -25.63 16.77
N VAL A 355 -4.93 -25.83 15.48
CA VAL A 355 -5.70 -25.13 14.45
C VAL A 355 -5.85 -26.02 13.22
N ALA A 356 -6.98 -25.88 12.53
CA ALA A 356 -7.17 -26.44 11.20
C ALA A 356 -6.76 -25.38 10.16
N THR A 357 -5.70 -25.64 9.38
CA THR A 357 -5.14 -24.65 8.44
C THR A 357 -5.52 -24.86 6.98
N ARG A 358 -5.94 -26.08 6.61
CA ARG A 358 -6.38 -26.40 5.25
C ARG A 358 -7.55 -27.36 5.32
N VAL A 359 -8.63 -27.08 4.58
CA VAL A 359 -9.75 -28.00 4.35
C VAL A 359 -10.01 -28.06 2.85
N THR A 360 -9.66 -29.17 2.23
CA THR A 360 -9.94 -29.40 0.81
C THR A 360 -11.13 -30.34 0.67
N VAL A 361 -11.98 -30.06 -0.32
CA VAL A 361 -13.10 -30.92 -0.71
C VAL A 361 -12.90 -31.29 -2.17
N GLN A 362 -12.48 -32.52 -2.43
CA GLN A 362 -12.17 -33.02 -3.77
C GLN A 362 -13.25 -33.97 -4.27
N GLU A 363 -13.68 -33.81 -5.52
CA GLU A 363 -14.69 -34.69 -6.12
C GLU A 363 -14.15 -36.09 -6.39
N SER A 364 -14.92 -37.11 -6.04
CA SER A 364 -14.57 -38.51 -6.28
C SER A 364 -15.02 -38.92 -7.69
N GLY A 365 -14.31 -38.47 -8.72
CA GLY A 365 -14.61 -38.79 -10.13
C GLY A 365 -14.73 -37.54 -11.01
N GLY A 366 -14.45 -37.69 -12.32
CA GLY A 366 -14.39 -36.58 -13.26
C GLY A 366 -15.67 -35.75 -13.39
N VAL A 367 -15.49 -34.51 -13.89
CA VAL A 367 -16.45 -33.40 -13.97
C VAL A 367 -17.90 -33.86 -14.24
N ALA A 368 -18.73 -33.86 -13.19
CA ALA A 368 -20.18 -34.00 -13.31
C ALA A 368 -20.85 -32.62 -13.26
N ALA A 369 -22.08 -32.51 -13.78
CA ALA A 369 -22.84 -31.26 -13.82
C ALA A 369 -22.91 -30.61 -12.43
N ALA A 370 -22.69 -29.28 -12.37
CA ALA A 370 -22.49 -28.49 -11.16
C ALA A 370 -23.64 -28.56 -10.10
N ASP A 371 -24.80 -29.12 -10.46
CA ASP A 371 -26.03 -29.10 -9.65
C ASP A 371 -26.53 -30.46 -9.13
N ALA A 372 -25.72 -31.52 -9.13
CA ALA A 372 -26.10 -32.82 -8.54
C ALA A 372 -25.40 -33.08 -7.20
N ALA A 373 -26.01 -33.90 -6.34
CA ALA A 373 -25.33 -34.42 -5.15
C ALA A 373 -24.21 -35.38 -5.58
N GLN A 374 -23.02 -35.25 -4.97
CA GLN A 374 -21.82 -35.96 -5.43
C GLN A 374 -21.00 -36.52 -4.26
N PRO A 375 -20.37 -37.69 -4.42
CA PRO A 375 -19.39 -38.18 -3.47
C PRO A 375 -18.12 -37.32 -3.55
N VAL A 376 -17.66 -36.83 -2.40
CA VAL A 376 -16.44 -36.03 -2.25
C VAL A 376 -15.56 -36.61 -1.14
N GLN A 377 -14.26 -36.36 -1.25
CA GLN A 377 -13.30 -36.56 -0.18
C GLN A 377 -12.98 -35.22 0.46
N ILE A 378 -13.20 -35.14 1.77
CA ILE A 378 -12.80 -34.02 2.61
C ILE A 378 -11.46 -34.38 3.21
N ARG A 379 -10.49 -33.48 3.15
CA ARG A 379 -9.19 -33.62 3.81
C ARG A 379 -8.88 -32.34 4.57
N SER A 380 -8.54 -32.48 5.84
CA SER A 380 -8.11 -31.37 6.68
C SER A 380 -6.77 -31.62 7.34
N THR A 381 -5.91 -30.60 7.36
CA THR A 381 -4.64 -30.60 8.09
C THR A 381 -4.83 -29.89 9.42
N ILE A 382 -4.46 -30.56 10.50
CA ILE A 382 -4.44 -30.03 11.86
C ILE A 382 -2.98 -29.78 12.24
N GLN A 383 -2.71 -28.59 12.77
CA GLN A 383 -1.39 -28.14 13.19
C GLN A 383 -1.42 -27.74 14.65
N ASN A 384 -0.29 -27.88 15.34
CA ASN A 384 -0.03 -27.19 16.60
C ASN A 384 0.90 -26.01 16.30
N ARG A 385 0.42 -24.77 16.39
CA ARG A 385 1.21 -23.54 16.22
C ARG A 385 1.96 -23.12 17.50
N GLY A 386 1.73 -23.82 18.60
CA GLY A 386 2.44 -23.60 19.86
C GLY A 386 3.86 -24.16 19.86
N ASN A 387 4.66 -23.68 20.81
CA ASN A 387 6.06 -24.07 20.99
C ASN A 387 6.27 -25.28 21.91
N ALA A 388 5.18 -25.89 22.39
CA ALA A 388 5.20 -27.09 23.20
C ALA A 388 4.41 -28.23 22.53
N PRO A 389 4.83 -29.49 22.68
CA PRO A 389 4.10 -30.62 22.15
C PRO A 389 2.82 -30.91 22.95
N VAL A 390 1.82 -31.46 22.28
CA VAL A 390 0.58 -31.98 22.89
C VAL A 390 0.74 -33.47 23.16
N THR A 391 0.56 -33.88 24.41
CA THR A 391 0.59 -35.31 24.79
C THR A 391 -0.80 -35.87 25.08
N THR A 392 -1.77 -35.01 25.38
CA THR A 392 -3.16 -35.38 25.63
C THR A 392 -3.89 -35.65 24.31
N PRO A 393 -4.57 -36.80 24.15
CA PRO A 393 -5.42 -37.03 23.00
C PRO A 393 -6.60 -36.06 22.94
N PHE A 394 -6.92 -35.56 21.75
CA PHE A 394 -8.06 -34.66 21.51
C PHE A 394 -8.88 -35.11 20.30
N ARG A 395 -10.08 -34.55 20.15
CA ARG A 395 -11.05 -34.97 19.14
C ARG A 395 -11.28 -33.89 18.08
N VAL A 396 -11.16 -34.28 16.82
CA VAL A 396 -11.50 -33.47 15.65
C VAL A 396 -12.81 -33.97 15.05
N LEU A 397 -13.72 -33.05 14.74
CA LEU A 397 -14.98 -33.34 14.04
C LEU A 397 -15.01 -32.66 12.68
N ILE A 398 -15.59 -33.35 11.69
CA ILE A 398 -16.03 -32.76 10.43
C ILE A 398 -17.57 -32.79 10.44
N GLN A 399 -18.19 -31.64 10.24
CA GLN A 399 -19.64 -31.45 10.21
C GLN A 399 -20.10 -30.81 8.90
N ASP A 400 -21.35 -31.04 8.52
CA ASP A 400 -22.01 -30.29 7.44
C ASP A 400 -22.55 -28.93 7.93
N GLN A 401 -23.11 -28.13 7.02
CA GLN A 401 -23.69 -26.83 7.36
C GLN A 401 -24.86 -26.87 8.37
N ALA A 402 -25.47 -28.03 8.58
CA ALA A 402 -26.56 -28.22 9.54
C ALA A 402 -26.04 -28.70 10.93
N GLY A 403 -24.72 -28.90 11.07
CA GLY A 403 -24.10 -29.43 12.28
C GLY A 403 -24.14 -30.96 12.37
N THR A 404 -24.52 -31.66 11.31
CA THR A 404 -24.49 -33.13 11.27
C THR A 404 -23.05 -33.59 11.21
N VAL A 405 -22.64 -34.48 12.12
CA VAL A 405 -21.29 -35.06 12.12
C VAL A 405 -21.12 -35.98 10.91
N ILE A 406 -20.25 -35.58 10.00
CA ILE A 406 -19.79 -36.37 8.85
C ILE A 406 -18.74 -37.38 9.32
N HIS A 407 -17.78 -36.91 10.14
CA HIS A 407 -16.66 -37.72 10.61
C HIS A 407 -16.17 -37.26 11.99
N SER A 408 -15.58 -38.19 12.74
CA SER A 408 -14.93 -37.93 14.02
C SER A 408 -13.66 -38.74 14.13
N GLN A 409 -12.54 -38.08 14.43
CA GLN A 409 -11.23 -38.68 14.60
C GLN A 409 -10.63 -38.25 15.94
N THR A 410 -9.92 -39.17 16.60
CA THR A 410 -9.09 -38.84 17.78
C THR A 410 -7.64 -38.70 17.31
N VAL A 411 -6.98 -37.61 17.71
CA VAL A 411 -5.56 -37.36 17.45
C VAL A 411 -4.81 -37.62 18.75
N ASN A 412 -3.84 -38.53 18.73
CA ASN A 412 -3.11 -38.99 19.92
C ASN A 412 -1.84 -38.15 20.16
N GLY A 413 -2.05 -36.87 20.48
CA GLY A 413 -0.98 -35.90 20.65
C GLY A 413 -0.40 -35.38 19.33
N MET A 414 0.39 -34.32 19.44
CA MET A 414 1.01 -33.62 18.32
C MET A 414 2.37 -33.05 18.73
N PRO A 415 3.35 -32.99 17.81
CA PRO A 415 4.59 -32.26 18.06
C PRO A 415 4.31 -30.76 18.23
N MET A 416 5.33 -29.99 18.65
CA MET A 416 5.28 -28.53 18.55
C MET A 416 5.26 -28.08 17.09
N ARG A 417 5.04 -26.78 16.86
CA ARG A 417 5.03 -26.20 15.50
C ARG A 417 6.22 -26.63 14.65
N TYR A 418 5.94 -26.83 13.36
CA TYR A 418 6.88 -27.35 12.36
C TYR A 418 7.42 -28.77 12.60
N GLY A 419 7.03 -29.45 13.69
CA GLY A 419 7.43 -30.84 13.97
C GLY A 419 6.57 -31.91 13.30
N GLY A 420 5.51 -31.52 12.59
CA GLY A 420 4.59 -32.42 11.87
C GLY A 420 3.11 -32.11 12.11
N ASN A 421 2.26 -32.61 11.21
CA ASN A 421 0.83 -32.33 11.19
C ASN A 421 0.00 -33.61 11.33
N ALA A 422 -1.24 -33.48 11.83
CA ALA A 422 -2.23 -34.55 11.74
C ALA A 422 -3.14 -34.32 10.52
N VAL A 423 -3.57 -35.40 9.87
CA VAL A 423 -4.50 -35.35 8.74
C VAL A 423 -5.79 -36.06 9.13
N VAL A 424 -6.92 -35.41 8.86
CA VAL A 424 -8.27 -35.94 9.07
C VAL A 424 -8.99 -35.99 7.72
N GLU A 425 -9.46 -37.17 7.35
CA GLU A 425 -10.08 -37.42 6.04
C GLU A 425 -11.47 -38.04 6.20
N ALA A 426 -12.40 -37.66 5.33
CA ALA A 426 -13.76 -38.16 5.35
C ALA A 426 -14.37 -38.24 3.94
N ALA A 427 -15.03 -39.36 3.66
CA ALA A 427 -15.92 -39.46 2.52
C ALA A 427 -17.28 -38.84 2.87
N TRP A 428 -17.80 -37.98 2.00
CA TRP A 428 -19.09 -37.33 2.19
C TRP A 428 -19.89 -37.31 0.90
N LEU A 429 -21.22 -37.44 0.99
CA LEU A 429 -22.12 -37.20 -0.13
C LEU A 429 -22.59 -35.74 -0.05
N ARG A 430 -21.92 -34.84 -0.77
CA ARG A 430 -22.27 -33.41 -0.74
C ARG A 430 -23.66 -33.18 -1.34
N PRO A 431 -24.48 -32.28 -0.77
CA PRO A 431 -25.75 -31.86 -1.37
C PRO A 431 -25.56 -31.20 -2.74
N ALA A 432 -26.65 -31.18 -3.52
CA ALA A 432 -26.72 -30.46 -4.80
C ALA A 432 -26.58 -28.93 -4.62
N GLY A 433 -26.07 -28.26 -5.66
CA GLY A 433 -25.88 -26.81 -5.72
C GLY A 433 -24.61 -26.31 -5.02
N ASN A 434 -24.48 -24.99 -4.88
CA ASN A 434 -23.29 -24.32 -4.30
C ASN A 434 -23.48 -23.85 -2.85
N GLY A 435 -24.59 -24.21 -2.19
CA GLY A 435 -24.88 -23.75 -0.82
C GLY A 435 -24.26 -24.60 0.30
N TRP A 436 -23.47 -25.62 -0.04
CA TRP A 436 -22.92 -26.56 0.95
C TRP A 436 -21.70 -25.97 1.68
N LYS A 437 -21.50 -26.38 2.93
CA LYS A 437 -20.30 -26.08 3.72
C LYS A 437 -19.92 -27.27 4.59
N VAL A 438 -18.63 -27.43 4.81
CA VAL A 438 -18.05 -28.32 5.80
C VAL A 438 -17.40 -27.49 6.89
N VAL A 439 -17.57 -27.91 8.15
CA VAL A 439 -16.97 -27.26 9.31
C VAL A 439 -16.07 -28.27 9.97
N VAL A 440 -14.80 -27.91 10.16
CA VAL A 440 -13.83 -28.67 10.93
C VAL A 440 -13.74 -28.03 12.31
N LEU A 441 -14.00 -28.82 13.34
CA LEU A 441 -13.87 -28.42 14.74
C LEU A 441 -12.73 -29.20 15.37
N VAL A 442 -11.75 -28.49 15.88
CA VAL A 442 -10.58 -29.03 16.59
C VAL A 442 -10.88 -28.97 18.10
N ASP A 443 -10.28 -29.91 18.83
CA ASP A 443 -10.48 -30.13 20.26
C ASP A 443 -11.90 -29.92 20.81
N THR A 444 -12.90 -30.56 20.19
CA THR A 444 -14.32 -30.39 20.57
C THR A 444 -14.69 -30.80 22.01
N GLY A 445 -13.78 -31.44 22.73
CA GLY A 445 -13.93 -31.78 24.14
C GLY A 445 -13.25 -30.79 25.10
N ASN A 446 -12.55 -29.77 24.56
CA ASN A 446 -11.68 -28.86 25.31
C ASN A 446 -10.69 -29.64 26.20
N ALA A 447 -10.14 -30.74 25.66
CA ALA A 447 -9.26 -31.66 26.37
C ALA A 447 -7.82 -31.13 26.49
N VAL A 448 -7.44 -30.21 25.62
CA VAL A 448 -6.17 -29.51 25.59
C VAL A 448 -6.45 -28.05 25.95
N SER A 449 -5.58 -27.45 26.77
CA SER A 449 -5.68 -26.02 27.06
C SER A 449 -4.82 -25.27 26.05
N GLU A 450 -5.42 -24.32 25.37
CA GLU A 450 -4.80 -23.63 24.25
C GLU A 450 -4.57 -22.14 24.54
N SER A 451 -3.67 -21.50 23.79
CA SER A 451 -3.50 -20.04 23.87
C SER A 451 -4.66 -19.28 23.21
N ASP A 452 -5.25 -19.85 22.16
CA ASP A 452 -6.44 -19.36 21.49
C ASP A 452 -7.41 -20.52 21.28
N GLU A 453 -8.63 -20.38 21.80
CA GLU A 453 -9.73 -21.35 21.61
C GLU A 453 -10.67 -20.91 20.48
N GLY A 454 -10.49 -19.68 19.97
CA GLY A 454 -11.33 -19.06 18.95
C GLY A 454 -11.03 -19.53 17.53
N ASP A 455 -9.81 -20.05 17.28
CA ASP A 455 -9.35 -20.54 15.99
C ASP A 455 -9.56 -22.07 15.80
N ASN A 456 -10.14 -22.74 16.79
CA ASN A 456 -10.51 -24.16 16.77
C ASN A 456 -11.64 -24.52 15.79
N ARG A 457 -12.17 -23.55 15.04
CA ARG A 457 -13.25 -23.75 14.07
C ARG A 457 -12.87 -23.21 12.70
N PHE A 458 -12.71 -24.11 11.74
CA PHE A 458 -12.52 -23.76 10.33
C PHE A 458 -13.74 -24.16 9.50
N SER A 459 -14.13 -23.34 8.52
CA SER A 459 -15.24 -23.65 7.62
C SER A 459 -14.78 -23.55 6.16
N ALA A 460 -15.13 -24.54 5.35
CA ALA A 460 -14.90 -24.53 3.90
C ALA A 460 -16.20 -24.78 3.15
N GLY A 461 -16.33 -24.19 1.98
CA GLY A 461 -17.45 -24.41 1.06
C GLY A 461 -16.94 -24.44 -0.39
N PRO A 462 -17.82 -24.36 -1.40
CA PRO A 462 -17.40 -24.13 -2.76
C PRO A 462 -16.77 -22.74 -2.84
N ALA A 463 -15.45 -22.71 -2.94
CA ALA A 463 -14.65 -21.50 -3.03
C ALA A 463 -14.07 -21.34 -4.43
N ALA A 464 -14.07 -20.11 -4.90
CA ALA A 464 -13.58 -19.69 -6.19
C ALA A 464 -12.82 -18.38 -6.01
N ASP A 465 -11.59 -18.32 -6.49
CA ASP A 465 -10.85 -17.07 -6.60
C ASP A 465 -10.82 -16.66 -8.07
N LEU A 466 -11.80 -15.84 -8.46
CA LEU A 466 -11.71 -15.08 -9.70
C LEU A 466 -11.13 -13.73 -9.34
N TYR A 467 -10.17 -13.23 -10.12
CA TYR A 467 -9.65 -11.89 -9.86
C TYR A 467 -9.61 -11.03 -11.12
N LEU A 468 -9.77 -9.73 -10.90
CA LEU A 468 -9.55 -8.72 -11.94
C LEU A 468 -8.06 -8.42 -12.03
N LYS A 469 -7.43 -8.90 -13.10
CA LYS A 469 -6.02 -8.65 -13.37
C LYS A 469 -5.77 -7.22 -13.86
N SER A 470 -6.61 -6.73 -14.76
CA SER A 470 -6.47 -5.39 -15.30
C SER A 470 -7.80 -4.82 -15.74
N LEU A 471 -7.94 -3.50 -15.67
CA LEU A 471 -8.99 -2.73 -16.30
C LEU A 471 -8.34 -1.78 -17.31
N ALA A 472 -8.53 -2.06 -18.59
CA ALA A 472 -8.01 -1.26 -19.69
C ALA A 472 -9.11 -0.43 -20.33
N VAL A 473 -8.76 0.77 -20.76
CA VAL A 473 -9.57 1.56 -21.69
C VAL A 473 -8.90 1.48 -23.06
N ILE A 474 -9.65 1.15 -24.10
CA ILE A 474 -9.14 0.95 -25.46
C ILE A 474 -9.83 1.96 -26.38
N ASP A 475 -9.07 2.66 -27.22
CA ASP A 475 -9.66 3.55 -28.24
C ASP A 475 -10.13 2.78 -29.48
N ALA A 476 -10.85 3.45 -30.37
CA ALA A 476 -11.36 2.88 -31.62
C ALA A 476 -10.27 2.27 -32.54
N SER A 477 -8.99 2.60 -32.33
CA SER A 477 -7.87 2.00 -33.08
C SER A 477 -7.36 0.69 -32.47
N GLY A 478 -7.92 0.27 -31.33
CA GLY A 478 -7.46 -0.90 -30.57
C GLY A 478 -6.30 -0.59 -29.62
N ARG A 479 -5.92 0.68 -29.43
CA ARG A 479 -4.82 1.06 -28.56
C ARG A 479 -5.29 1.17 -27.11
N ARG A 480 -4.57 0.51 -26.19
CA ARG A 480 -4.76 0.63 -24.74
C ARG A 480 -4.31 2.00 -24.25
N LEU A 481 -5.17 2.68 -23.49
CA LEU A 481 -4.99 4.01 -22.96
C LEU A 481 -4.63 3.95 -21.47
N ALA A 482 -3.52 4.58 -21.09
CA ALA A 482 -3.00 4.52 -19.73
C ALA A 482 -3.87 5.31 -18.74
N SER A 483 -4.11 6.60 -19.02
CA SER A 483 -4.80 7.53 -18.11
C SER A 483 -5.75 8.51 -18.79
N GLN A 484 -5.69 8.62 -20.12
CA GLN A 484 -6.47 9.59 -20.87
C GLN A 484 -6.94 9.06 -22.22
N GLY A 485 -8.16 9.43 -22.62
CA GLY A 485 -8.77 9.16 -23.91
C GLY A 485 -9.43 10.38 -24.53
N LEU A 486 -10.00 10.20 -25.71
CA LEU A 486 -10.78 11.23 -26.38
C LEU A 486 -12.28 10.93 -26.27
N ILE A 487 -13.09 11.98 -26.36
CA ILE A 487 -14.52 11.85 -26.63
C ILE A 487 -14.71 10.96 -27.85
N GLY A 488 -15.65 10.03 -27.77
CA GLY A 488 -15.92 9.07 -28.83
C GLY A 488 -16.07 7.64 -28.29
N PRO A 489 -16.05 6.64 -29.19
CA PRO A 489 -16.14 5.25 -28.81
C PRO A 489 -14.84 4.81 -28.13
N LEU A 490 -14.97 4.39 -26.88
CA LEU A 490 -13.97 3.70 -26.10
C LEU A 490 -14.47 2.30 -25.78
N THR A 491 -13.59 1.39 -25.41
CA THR A 491 -13.94 0.07 -24.90
C THR A 491 -13.33 -0.10 -23.52
N LEU A 492 -14.16 -0.41 -22.52
CA LEU A 492 -13.68 -0.89 -21.22
C LEU A 492 -13.45 -2.39 -21.31
N ALA A 493 -12.24 -2.84 -21.01
CA ALA A 493 -11.85 -4.25 -21.06
C ALA A 493 -11.27 -4.69 -19.72
N ALA A 494 -11.96 -5.60 -19.04
CA ALA A 494 -11.54 -6.21 -17.80
C ALA A 494 -10.95 -7.59 -18.07
N THR A 495 -9.70 -7.82 -17.66
CA THR A 495 -9.08 -9.15 -17.71
C THR A 495 -9.42 -9.93 -16.45
N VAL A 496 -10.21 -10.99 -16.61
CA VAL A 496 -10.61 -11.90 -15.53
C VAL A 496 -9.69 -13.12 -15.55
N LYS A 497 -9.28 -13.60 -14.38
CA LYS A 497 -8.44 -14.79 -14.20
C LYS A 497 -9.03 -15.69 -13.13
N ASN A 498 -8.98 -16.99 -13.35
CA ASN A 498 -9.35 -17.99 -12.35
C ASN A 498 -8.07 -18.53 -11.68
N LEU A 499 -7.83 -18.18 -10.43
CA LEU A 499 -6.70 -18.69 -9.63
C LEU A 499 -7.02 -20.00 -8.90
N SER A 500 -8.29 -20.40 -8.86
CA SER A 500 -8.68 -21.66 -8.24
C SER A 500 -8.25 -22.88 -9.08
N SER A 501 -8.20 -24.04 -8.42
CA SER A 501 -7.95 -25.34 -9.05
C SER A 501 -9.18 -25.94 -9.74
N THR A 502 -10.34 -25.27 -9.68
CA THR A 502 -11.61 -25.74 -10.23
C THR A 502 -12.11 -24.84 -11.36
N PRO A 503 -12.70 -25.40 -12.44
CA PRO A 503 -13.40 -24.60 -13.44
C PRO A 503 -14.58 -23.83 -12.83
N LEU A 504 -14.86 -22.64 -13.35
CA LEU A 504 -15.93 -21.77 -12.85
C LEU A 504 -16.87 -21.32 -13.96
N ALA A 505 -18.16 -21.24 -13.63
CA ALA A 505 -19.23 -20.85 -14.53
C ALA A 505 -20.18 -19.84 -13.86
N GLY A 506 -20.81 -18.99 -14.67
CA GLY A 506 -21.88 -18.08 -14.24
C GLY A 506 -21.44 -16.77 -13.56
N ALA A 507 -20.13 -16.49 -13.52
CA ALA A 507 -19.60 -15.21 -13.04
C ALA A 507 -19.89 -14.07 -14.03
N ARG A 508 -19.87 -12.82 -13.54
CA ARG A 508 -20.16 -11.61 -14.31
C ARG A 508 -19.16 -10.52 -13.97
N VAL A 509 -18.88 -9.65 -14.94
CA VAL A 509 -18.21 -8.37 -14.72
C VAL A 509 -19.23 -7.25 -14.83
N GLN A 510 -19.31 -6.44 -13.78
CA GLN A 510 -20.04 -5.18 -13.74
C GLN A 510 -19.06 -4.05 -14.03
N PHE A 511 -19.32 -3.26 -15.06
CA PHE A 511 -18.61 -2.01 -15.34
C PHE A 511 -19.37 -0.86 -14.67
N LEU A 512 -18.66 -0.07 -13.87
CA LEU A 512 -19.22 1.00 -13.08
C LEU A 512 -18.62 2.36 -13.45
N LEU A 513 -19.40 3.42 -13.25
CA LEU A 513 -18.95 4.80 -13.32
C LEU A 513 -19.39 5.54 -12.06
N ALA A 514 -18.43 6.07 -11.30
CA ALA A 514 -18.65 6.69 -9.99
C ALA A 514 -19.51 5.79 -9.07
N GLY A 515 -19.20 4.48 -9.05
CA GLY A 515 -19.92 3.47 -8.28
C GLY A 515 -21.31 3.08 -8.82
N GLN A 516 -21.79 3.69 -9.91
CA GLN A 516 -23.06 3.31 -10.54
C GLN A 516 -22.83 2.28 -11.63
N LEU A 517 -23.62 1.19 -11.61
CA LEU A 517 -23.59 0.17 -12.65
C LEU A 517 -23.97 0.77 -14.02
N LEU A 518 -23.04 0.71 -14.97
CA LEU A 518 -23.29 1.07 -16.37
C LEU A 518 -23.71 -0.14 -17.20
N GLN A 519 -23.00 -1.26 -17.03
CA GLN A 519 -23.20 -2.45 -17.82
C GLN A 519 -22.76 -3.71 -17.06
N GLU A 520 -23.48 -4.80 -17.27
CA GLU A 520 -23.06 -6.14 -16.83
C GLU A 520 -22.75 -7.04 -18.04
N ARG A 521 -21.72 -7.88 -17.93
CA ARG A 521 -21.30 -8.85 -18.95
C ARG A 521 -21.01 -10.20 -18.31
N ALA A 522 -21.50 -11.28 -18.92
CA ALA A 522 -21.16 -12.63 -18.49
C ALA A 522 -19.68 -12.94 -18.75
N VAL A 523 -19.03 -13.60 -17.78
CA VAL A 523 -17.71 -14.21 -17.94
C VAL A 523 -17.93 -15.60 -18.53
N PRO A 524 -17.30 -15.95 -19.66
CA PRO A 524 -17.33 -17.32 -20.18
C PRO A 524 -16.77 -18.31 -19.15
N ASP A 525 -17.16 -19.58 -19.26
CA ASP A 525 -16.64 -20.62 -18.37
C ASP A 525 -15.10 -20.65 -18.41
N LEU A 526 -14.49 -20.53 -17.23
CA LEU A 526 -13.04 -20.40 -17.07
C LEU A 526 -12.46 -21.65 -16.41
N ALA A 527 -11.60 -22.35 -17.14
CA ALA A 527 -10.80 -23.42 -16.55
C ALA A 527 -9.84 -22.88 -15.46
N ALA A 528 -9.37 -23.77 -14.59
CA ALA A 528 -8.36 -23.46 -13.58
C ALA A 528 -7.11 -22.82 -14.21
N GLY A 529 -6.62 -21.72 -13.64
CA GLY A 529 -5.47 -20.95 -14.14
C GLY A 529 -5.71 -20.14 -15.43
N ALA A 530 -6.86 -20.29 -16.08
CA ALA A 530 -7.18 -19.60 -17.32
C ALA A 530 -7.57 -18.14 -17.07
N GLY A 531 -7.59 -17.32 -18.13
CA GLY A 531 -8.17 -15.98 -18.07
C GLY A 531 -8.75 -15.54 -19.40
N VAL A 532 -9.62 -14.53 -19.32
CA VAL A 532 -10.40 -14.01 -20.45
C VAL A 532 -10.56 -12.51 -20.32
N ASP A 533 -10.54 -11.80 -21.43
CA ASP A 533 -10.90 -10.39 -21.49
C ASP A 533 -12.42 -10.28 -21.68
N VAL A 534 -13.09 -9.62 -20.76
CA VAL A 534 -14.50 -9.24 -20.86
C VAL A 534 -14.55 -7.77 -21.21
N ALA A 535 -15.20 -7.42 -22.32
CA ALA A 535 -15.19 -6.06 -22.85
C ALA A 535 -16.60 -5.49 -23.07
N TRP A 536 -16.71 -4.17 -22.95
CA TRP A 536 -17.90 -3.40 -23.25
C TRP A 536 -17.54 -2.09 -23.95
N ASP A 537 -18.25 -1.79 -25.05
CA ASP A 537 -18.08 -0.54 -25.79
C ASP A 537 -18.85 0.59 -25.09
N TRP A 538 -18.10 1.59 -24.67
CA TRP A 538 -18.53 2.78 -23.96
C TRP A 538 -18.33 4.02 -24.83
N THR A 539 -19.43 4.67 -25.22
CA THR A 539 -19.34 5.94 -25.96
C THR A 539 -19.36 7.12 -24.99
N VAL A 540 -18.25 7.86 -24.93
CA VAL A 540 -18.13 9.05 -24.07
C VAL A 540 -18.42 10.30 -24.89
N SER A 541 -19.34 11.14 -24.42
CA SER A 541 -19.80 12.34 -25.14
C SER A 541 -19.37 13.67 -24.50
N LYS A 542 -18.73 13.64 -23.32
CA LYS A 542 -18.31 14.83 -22.59
C LYS A 542 -16.86 14.72 -22.15
N VAL A 543 -16.17 15.85 -22.12
CA VAL A 543 -14.87 15.94 -21.46
C VAL A 543 -15.05 15.81 -19.95
N GLY A 544 -14.00 15.37 -19.27
CA GLY A 544 -13.96 15.35 -17.82
C GLY A 544 -13.20 14.14 -17.27
N MET A 545 -13.06 14.13 -15.96
CA MET A 545 -12.53 12.99 -15.21
C MET A 545 -13.64 11.99 -14.92
N TYR A 546 -13.40 10.73 -15.27
CA TYR A 546 -14.34 9.63 -15.05
C TYR A 546 -13.73 8.62 -14.09
N ASN A 547 -14.38 8.40 -12.95
CA ASN A 547 -14.06 7.30 -12.05
C ASN A 547 -14.64 6.00 -12.60
N ILE A 548 -13.86 5.26 -13.38
CA ILE A 548 -14.28 4.00 -13.99
C ILE A 548 -13.91 2.82 -13.10
N ALA A 549 -14.75 1.80 -13.07
CA ALA A 549 -14.43 0.57 -12.38
C ALA A 549 -14.98 -0.67 -13.06
N ALA A 550 -14.43 -1.81 -12.67
CA ALA A 550 -14.96 -3.13 -12.93
C ALA A 550 -15.06 -3.90 -11.60
N GLU A 551 -16.13 -4.66 -11.44
CA GLU A 551 -16.37 -5.53 -10.28
C GLU A 551 -16.79 -6.92 -10.76
N LEU A 552 -16.15 -7.96 -10.22
CA LEU A 552 -16.50 -9.36 -10.44
C LEU A 552 -17.59 -9.78 -9.47
N VAL A 553 -18.65 -10.37 -10.02
CA VAL A 553 -19.78 -10.91 -9.27
C VAL A 553 -19.86 -12.42 -9.52
N LEU A 554 -19.63 -13.20 -8.46
CA LEU A 554 -19.72 -14.66 -8.50
C LEU A 554 -21.17 -15.16 -8.46
N SER A 555 -21.36 -16.41 -8.87
CA SER A 555 -22.63 -17.11 -8.74
C SER A 555 -23.04 -17.25 -7.26
N PRO A 556 -24.35 -17.11 -6.91
CA PRO A 556 -24.81 -17.23 -5.53
C PRO A 556 -24.35 -18.54 -4.86
N GLY A 557 -23.86 -18.44 -3.62
CA GLY A 557 -23.38 -19.57 -2.84
C GLY A 557 -21.90 -19.90 -3.00
N VAL A 558 -21.24 -19.39 -4.05
CA VAL A 558 -19.79 -19.52 -4.21
C VAL A 558 -19.10 -18.44 -3.37
N SER A 559 -18.18 -18.83 -2.48
CA SER A 559 -17.38 -17.89 -1.71
C SER A 559 -16.12 -17.49 -2.46
N ASP A 560 -15.76 -16.21 -2.41
CA ASP A 560 -14.44 -15.73 -2.79
C ASP A 560 -13.60 -15.47 -1.53
N PRO A 561 -12.55 -16.27 -1.27
CA PRO A 561 -11.71 -16.06 -0.09
C PRO A 561 -10.87 -14.78 -0.17
N VAL A 562 -10.74 -14.16 -1.35
CA VAL A 562 -9.93 -12.96 -1.59
C VAL A 562 -10.77 -11.94 -2.37
N SER A 563 -12.00 -11.68 -1.90
CA SER A 563 -12.95 -10.80 -2.57
C SER A 563 -12.41 -9.38 -2.84
N GLU A 564 -11.38 -8.96 -2.11
CA GLU A 564 -10.63 -7.75 -2.34
C GLU A 564 -9.82 -7.78 -3.64
N ASN A 565 -9.86 -8.80 -4.49
CA ASN A 565 -9.25 -8.78 -5.82
C ASN A 565 -10.30 -8.67 -6.95
N ASN A 566 -11.58 -8.69 -6.58
CA ASN A 566 -12.72 -8.63 -7.50
C ASN A 566 -13.02 -7.25 -8.06
N TYR A 567 -12.37 -6.20 -7.55
CA TYR A 567 -12.62 -4.82 -7.96
C TYR A 567 -11.38 -4.19 -8.59
N LEU A 568 -11.57 -3.38 -9.62
CA LEU A 568 -10.54 -2.49 -10.13
C LEU A 568 -11.19 -1.17 -10.50
N GLY A 569 -10.84 -0.11 -9.78
CA GLY A 569 -11.26 1.25 -10.10
C GLY A 569 -10.05 2.11 -10.44
N ARG A 570 -10.24 3.08 -11.33
CA ARG A 570 -9.26 4.15 -11.58
C ARG A 570 -9.94 5.37 -12.16
N ASP A 571 -9.31 6.51 -11.97
CA ASP A 571 -9.72 7.71 -12.69
C ASP A 571 -9.18 7.71 -14.12
N PHE A 572 -9.98 8.24 -15.04
CA PHE A 572 -9.67 8.29 -16.45
C PHE A 572 -10.14 9.61 -17.06
N LEU A 573 -9.19 10.39 -17.58
CA LEU A 573 -9.48 11.66 -18.22
C LEU A 573 -10.00 11.45 -19.64
N VAL A 574 -11.09 12.10 -20.01
CA VAL A 574 -11.54 12.15 -21.41
C VAL A 574 -11.48 13.59 -21.90
N ALA A 575 -10.77 13.82 -23.00
CA ALA A 575 -10.54 15.14 -23.59
C ALA A 575 -11.20 15.28 -24.97
N ALA A 576 -11.37 16.51 -25.46
CA ALA A 576 -12.05 16.77 -26.73
C ALA A 576 -11.18 16.49 -27.99
N GLN A 577 -9.85 16.48 -27.88
CA GLN A 577 -8.90 16.10 -28.95
C GLN A 577 -7.47 15.96 -28.38
N ARG A 578 -6.55 15.26 -29.09
CA ARG A 578 -5.11 15.17 -28.74
C ARG A 578 -4.25 15.63 -29.91
N THR A 579 -3.29 16.52 -29.63
CA THR A 579 -2.07 16.72 -30.45
C THR A 579 -0.86 16.43 -29.56
N TYR A 580 0.10 15.64 -30.04
CA TYR A 580 1.39 15.40 -29.37
C TYR A 580 2.30 16.61 -29.56
N LEU A 581 2.97 17.07 -28.50
CA LEU A 581 4.22 17.85 -28.60
C LEU A 581 5.41 16.88 -28.54
N PRO A 582 6.36 16.89 -29.49
CA PRO A 582 7.68 16.35 -29.23
C PRO A 582 8.35 17.23 -28.16
N ALA A 583 9.10 16.61 -27.25
CA ALA A 583 9.82 17.29 -26.18
C ALA A 583 10.60 18.51 -26.70
N ILE A 584 10.23 19.71 -26.24
CA ILE A 584 11.06 20.90 -26.42
C ILE A 584 12.06 20.90 -25.27
N ASN A 585 13.12 20.11 -25.41
CA ASN A 585 14.35 20.41 -24.68
C ASN A 585 14.93 21.69 -25.28
N GLY A 586 15.22 22.65 -24.40
CA GLY A 586 15.70 23.98 -24.74
C GLY A 586 16.69 24.00 -25.89
N SER A 587 16.26 24.57 -27.01
CA SER A 587 17.15 25.12 -28.02
C SER A 587 16.41 26.24 -28.72
N GLN A 588 17.09 27.38 -28.87
CA GLN A 588 16.61 28.52 -29.64
C GLN A 588 16.20 28.02 -31.03
N PHE A 589 14.96 28.28 -31.45
CA PHE A 589 14.49 27.98 -32.79
C PHE A 589 15.37 28.72 -33.81
N GLN A 590 16.28 28.00 -34.46
CA GLN A 590 16.87 28.43 -35.72
C GLN A 590 15.85 28.16 -36.84
N SER A 591 15.63 29.17 -37.67
CA SER A 591 14.76 29.13 -38.84
C SER A 591 15.18 28.02 -39.82
N GLY A 592 14.47 26.89 -39.80
CA GLY A 592 14.56 25.86 -40.82
C GLY A 592 13.72 26.21 -42.03
N GLN A 593 14.35 26.70 -43.10
CA GLN A 593 13.71 26.85 -44.41
C GLN A 593 13.57 25.49 -45.10
N SER A 594 12.35 25.00 -45.22
CA SER A 594 11.95 24.17 -46.37
C SER A 594 10.43 24.19 -46.55
N GLY A 595 9.98 24.78 -47.66
CA GLY A 595 8.59 24.62 -48.13
C GLY A 595 7.67 25.84 -47.98
N GLY A 596 8.14 27.07 -48.21
CA GLY A 596 7.27 28.23 -48.46
C GLY A 596 6.25 28.62 -47.39
N VAL A 597 6.22 27.93 -46.23
CA VAL A 597 5.33 28.17 -45.09
C VAL A 597 6.20 28.44 -43.88
N GLU A 598 5.91 29.50 -43.14
CA GLU A 598 6.60 29.92 -41.93
C GLU A 598 5.63 29.82 -40.74
N CYS A 599 5.96 28.97 -39.77
CA CYS A 599 5.24 28.83 -38.50
C CYS A 599 5.97 29.57 -37.39
N ARG A 600 5.25 30.35 -36.59
CA ARG A 600 5.80 31.02 -35.40
C ARG A 600 4.74 31.17 -34.32
N ASN A 601 5.15 31.17 -33.05
CA ASN A 601 4.30 31.69 -31.98
C ASN A 601 4.18 33.21 -32.16
N VAL A 602 2.95 33.72 -32.25
CA VAL A 602 2.70 35.15 -32.47
C VAL A 602 2.51 35.94 -31.16
N LEU A 603 2.50 35.26 -30.02
CA LEU A 603 2.42 35.90 -28.70
C LEU A 603 3.80 36.40 -28.24
N VAL A 604 3.81 37.51 -27.51
CA VAL A 604 5.01 38.07 -26.88
C VAL A 604 5.03 37.68 -25.39
N ASP A 605 6.16 37.14 -24.92
CA ASP A 605 6.32 36.61 -23.55
C ASP A 605 5.25 35.57 -23.14
N PRO A 606 5.12 34.47 -23.92
CA PRO A 606 4.09 33.45 -23.74
C PRO A 606 4.22 32.59 -22.48
N GLY A 607 5.45 32.45 -21.95
CA GLY A 607 5.76 31.74 -20.71
C GLY A 607 6.10 32.68 -19.56
N PHE A 608 5.82 33.99 -19.68
CA PHE A 608 5.95 34.97 -18.60
C PHE A 608 7.36 35.17 -18.00
N GLU A 609 8.39 34.62 -18.64
CA GLU A 609 9.78 34.62 -18.17
C GLU A 609 10.43 36.01 -18.10
N SER A 610 9.78 37.04 -18.66
CA SER A 610 10.21 38.43 -18.41
C SER A 610 10.00 38.87 -16.95
N GLY A 611 9.20 38.13 -16.17
CA GLY A 611 8.80 38.49 -14.81
C GLY A 611 7.85 39.70 -14.75
N ALA A 612 7.30 40.14 -15.90
CA ALA A 612 6.40 41.27 -15.99
C ALA A 612 5.29 41.05 -17.04
N LEU A 613 4.08 41.54 -16.74
CA LEU A 613 2.93 41.42 -17.66
C LEU A 613 2.88 42.52 -18.73
N GLY A 614 3.98 43.23 -19.00
CA GLY A 614 3.98 44.41 -19.89
C GLY A 614 3.61 44.12 -21.35
N ASN A 615 3.70 42.85 -21.77
CA ASN A 615 3.31 42.38 -23.09
C ASN A 615 1.85 41.88 -23.15
N TRP A 616 1.18 41.82 -22.01
CA TRP A 616 -0.20 41.40 -21.84
C TRP A 616 -1.06 42.58 -21.39
N ASN A 617 -2.37 42.49 -21.55
CA ASN A 617 -3.33 43.49 -21.06
C ASN A 617 -4.10 42.93 -19.85
N PRO A 618 -3.52 42.96 -18.62
CA PRO A 618 -4.16 42.42 -17.43
C PRO A 618 -5.16 43.39 -16.79
N SER A 619 -6.17 42.83 -16.13
CA SER A 619 -6.92 43.51 -15.08
C SER A 619 -6.04 43.70 -13.83
N PRO A 620 -6.40 44.60 -12.91
CA PRO A 620 -5.52 45.00 -11.80
C PRO A 620 -5.06 43.88 -10.86
N PHE A 621 -5.77 42.75 -10.76
CA PHE A 621 -5.48 41.69 -9.79
C PHE A 621 -4.77 40.47 -10.37
N VAL A 622 -4.63 40.39 -11.70
CA VAL A 622 -3.80 39.37 -12.36
C VAL A 622 -2.34 39.55 -11.96
N GLY A 623 -1.68 38.45 -11.59
CA GLY A 623 -0.29 38.46 -11.14
C GLY A 623 0.56 37.37 -11.79
N LEU A 624 1.85 37.37 -11.45
CA LEU A 624 2.77 36.28 -11.73
C LEU A 624 3.19 35.63 -10.41
N ILE A 625 3.45 34.33 -10.44
CA ILE A 625 4.07 33.58 -9.34
C ILE A 625 5.36 32.94 -9.83
N ASN A 626 6.31 32.68 -8.93
CA ASN A 626 7.64 32.18 -9.24
C ASN A 626 7.99 30.86 -8.54
N SER A 627 6.98 30.05 -8.25
CA SER A 627 7.11 28.75 -7.58
C SER A 627 6.03 27.81 -8.08
N GLY A 628 6.42 26.58 -8.45
CA GLY A 628 5.46 25.56 -8.91
C GLY A 628 4.89 25.83 -10.31
N CYS A 629 5.61 26.55 -11.17
CA CYS A 629 5.24 26.78 -12.56
C CYS A 629 5.50 25.56 -13.45
N PHE A 630 4.84 25.48 -14.61
CA PHE A 630 4.94 24.34 -15.51
C PHE A 630 6.32 24.26 -16.15
N ALA A 631 6.83 25.40 -16.61
CA ALA A 631 8.17 25.58 -17.13
C ALA A 631 8.73 26.94 -16.68
N GLY A 632 10.05 27.11 -16.80
CA GLY A 632 10.68 28.39 -16.49
C GLY A 632 10.58 28.79 -15.01
N GLY A 633 10.70 30.10 -14.77
CA GLY A 633 10.71 30.72 -13.45
C GLY A 633 9.44 31.47 -13.09
N TYR A 634 8.55 31.75 -14.04
CA TYR A 634 7.32 32.52 -13.81
C TYR A 634 6.12 31.94 -14.54
N CYS A 635 4.94 32.03 -13.93
CA CYS A 635 3.67 31.66 -14.55
C CYS A 635 2.56 32.60 -14.11
N LEU A 636 1.54 32.69 -14.94
CA LEU A 636 0.39 33.57 -14.72
C LEU A 636 -0.48 33.04 -13.60
N TRP A 637 -0.99 33.94 -12.75
CA TRP A 637 -1.87 33.62 -11.64
C TRP A 637 -3.09 34.54 -11.65
N MET A 638 -4.27 33.93 -11.82
CA MET A 638 -5.59 34.58 -11.86
C MET A 638 -6.50 34.00 -10.76
N GLY A 639 -7.62 34.68 -10.47
CA GLY A 639 -8.55 34.21 -9.43
C GLY A 639 -8.01 34.49 -8.01
N ARG A 640 -7.30 35.60 -7.84
CA ARG A 640 -6.55 35.96 -6.63
C ARG A 640 -7.40 36.55 -5.49
N GLY A 641 -8.63 36.07 -5.29
CA GLY A 641 -9.54 36.56 -4.25
C GLY A 641 -10.99 36.08 -4.41
N LEU A 642 -11.89 36.68 -3.64
CA LEU A 642 -13.34 36.45 -3.68
C LEU A 642 -14.05 37.59 -4.41
N SER A 643 -15.14 37.31 -5.11
CA SER A 643 -15.95 38.29 -5.86
C SER A 643 -15.13 39.11 -6.84
N ILE A 644 -14.19 38.44 -7.50
CA ILE A 644 -13.27 39.06 -8.45
C ILE A 644 -13.56 38.58 -9.87
N GLU A 645 -13.29 39.46 -10.80
CA GLU A 645 -13.31 39.19 -12.23
C GLU A 645 -11.97 39.65 -12.80
N ASP A 646 -11.15 38.67 -13.18
CA ASP A 646 -9.82 38.88 -13.72
C ASP A 646 -9.81 38.61 -15.21
N SER A 647 -9.09 39.43 -15.95
CA SER A 647 -8.91 39.22 -17.38
C SER A 647 -7.51 39.53 -17.82
N VAL A 648 -6.97 38.76 -18.74
CA VAL A 648 -5.68 39.07 -19.38
C VAL A 648 -5.70 38.59 -20.82
N TYR A 649 -5.18 39.42 -21.73
CA TYR A 649 -5.23 39.12 -23.15
C TYR A 649 -4.10 39.73 -23.96
N GLN A 650 -3.82 39.13 -25.11
CA GLN A 650 -3.00 39.71 -26.19
C GLN A 650 -3.83 39.82 -27.47
N VAL A 651 -3.54 40.87 -28.24
CA VAL A 651 -4.16 41.11 -29.54
C VAL A 651 -3.20 40.65 -30.63
N VAL A 652 -3.69 39.80 -31.53
CA VAL A 652 -2.89 39.23 -32.63
C VAL A 652 -3.60 39.48 -33.95
N SER A 653 -2.85 39.83 -34.99
CA SER A 653 -3.40 40.00 -36.34
C SER A 653 -2.95 38.84 -37.21
N VAL A 654 -3.92 38.14 -37.80
CA VAL A 654 -3.69 36.89 -38.52
C VAL A 654 -4.07 37.08 -39.98
N ARG A 655 -3.18 36.68 -40.90
CA ARG A 655 -3.45 36.82 -42.34
C ARG A 655 -4.53 35.83 -42.80
N PRO A 656 -5.24 36.14 -43.91
CA PRO A 656 -6.07 35.16 -44.58
C PRO A 656 -5.23 33.94 -44.98
N GLU A 657 -5.84 32.76 -44.98
CA GLU A 657 -5.22 31.47 -45.37
C GLU A 657 -4.12 30.93 -44.42
N ALA A 658 -3.91 31.57 -43.26
CA ALA A 658 -3.05 31.03 -42.21
C ALA A 658 -3.72 29.87 -41.47
N THR A 659 -2.93 28.92 -40.95
CA THR A 659 -3.42 27.97 -39.93
C THR A 659 -3.05 28.47 -38.54
N LEU A 660 -3.94 28.26 -37.58
CA LEU A 660 -3.81 28.76 -36.21
C LEU A 660 -3.96 27.59 -35.25
N HIS A 661 -3.01 27.46 -34.33
CA HIS A 661 -3.05 26.43 -33.30
C HIS A 661 -2.76 27.06 -31.94
N LEU A 662 -3.68 26.90 -30.99
CA LEU A 662 -3.52 27.32 -29.62
C LEU A 662 -3.13 26.13 -28.75
N SER A 663 -2.13 26.26 -27.89
CA SER A 663 -1.90 25.37 -26.76
C SER A 663 -1.42 26.13 -25.53
N TYR A 664 -1.66 25.62 -24.33
CA TYR A 664 -1.18 26.21 -23.07
C TYR A 664 -1.18 25.18 -21.95
N ALA A 665 -0.35 25.40 -20.93
CA ALA A 665 -0.39 24.68 -19.68
C ALA A 665 -1.28 25.39 -18.67
N TRP A 666 -1.98 24.63 -17.83
CA TRP A 666 -2.83 25.17 -16.78
C TRP A 666 -2.81 24.31 -15.51
N ALA A 667 -3.07 24.94 -14.36
CA ALA A 667 -3.33 24.27 -13.09
C ALA A 667 -4.41 25.02 -12.32
N VAL A 668 -5.25 24.28 -11.59
CA VAL A 668 -6.31 24.84 -10.74
C VAL A 668 -6.08 24.41 -9.30
N VAL A 669 -6.08 25.38 -8.38
CA VAL A 669 -5.97 25.14 -6.94
C VAL A 669 -7.14 25.81 -6.25
N THR A 670 -8.02 24.99 -5.68
CA THR A 670 -9.22 25.48 -5.00
C THR A 670 -9.21 25.17 -3.51
N ILE A 671 -9.80 26.08 -2.73
CA ILE A 671 -10.25 25.81 -1.36
C ILE A 671 -11.79 25.74 -1.29
N GLU A 672 -12.46 25.70 -2.43
CA GLU A 672 -13.91 25.64 -2.55
C GLU A 672 -14.41 24.19 -2.62
N PRO A 673 -15.12 23.69 -1.58
CA PRO A 673 -15.56 22.31 -1.55
C PRO A 673 -16.89 22.12 -2.28
N GLY A 674 -17.06 20.94 -2.88
CA GLY A 674 -18.36 20.45 -3.34
C GLY A 674 -18.47 20.29 -4.85
N PRO A 675 -19.61 19.78 -5.36
CA PRO A 675 -19.76 19.32 -6.74
C PRO A 675 -20.25 20.40 -7.72
N ALA A 676 -20.30 21.67 -7.30
CA ALA A 676 -20.81 22.75 -8.13
C ALA A 676 -19.65 23.57 -8.69
N ALA A 677 -19.65 23.79 -10.01
CA ALA A 677 -18.79 24.75 -10.69
C ALA A 677 -19.25 26.18 -10.35
N ARG A 678 -18.47 26.87 -9.52
CA ARG A 678 -18.79 28.18 -8.92
C ARG A 678 -17.78 29.24 -9.35
N ASP A 679 -16.50 28.88 -9.29
CA ASP A 679 -15.40 29.68 -9.82
C ASP A 679 -14.99 29.15 -11.19
N THR A 680 -14.73 30.02 -12.16
CA THR A 680 -14.43 29.62 -13.55
C THR A 680 -13.31 30.43 -14.18
N LEU A 681 -12.50 29.79 -15.02
CA LEU A 681 -11.62 30.42 -16.01
C LEU A 681 -12.10 30.08 -17.42
N ALA A 682 -12.61 31.07 -18.15
CA ALA A 682 -12.93 30.94 -19.56
C ALA A 682 -11.73 31.33 -20.43
N VAL A 683 -11.37 30.45 -21.36
CA VAL A 683 -10.39 30.72 -22.42
C VAL A 683 -11.14 31.03 -23.69
N GLU A 684 -10.93 32.23 -24.21
CA GLU A 684 -11.78 32.83 -25.23
C GLU A 684 -10.96 33.40 -26.38
N VAL A 685 -11.51 33.28 -27.57
CA VAL A 685 -11.08 34.02 -28.75
C VAL A 685 -12.13 35.08 -29.03
N ARG A 686 -11.71 36.35 -29.04
CA ARG A 686 -12.58 37.50 -29.33
C ARG A 686 -12.11 38.21 -30.60
N THR A 687 -12.98 39.00 -31.22
CA THR A 687 -12.59 39.95 -32.26
C THR A 687 -11.61 40.98 -31.71
N GLY A 688 -10.85 41.67 -32.57
CA GLY A 688 -10.00 42.79 -32.17
C GLY A 688 -10.73 43.91 -31.42
N ALA A 689 -12.05 44.03 -31.60
CA ALA A 689 -12.92 44.96 -30.88
C ALA A 689 -13.49 44.42 -29.55
N GLY A 690 -13.13 43.19 -29.15
CA GLY A 690 -13.52 42.59 -27.88
C GLY A 690 -14.85 41.82 -27.87
N HIS A 691 -15.52 41.66 -29.02
CA HIS A 691 -16.69 40.77 -29.11
C HIS A 691 -16.28 39.29 -29.10
N LEU A 692 -16.88 38.47 -28.24
CA LEU A 692 -16.64 37.03 -28.18
C LEU A 692 -16.93 36.34 -29.53
N LEU A 693 -15.96 35.59 -30.04
CA LEU A 693 -16.13 34.71 -31.20
C LEU A 693 -16.34 33.27 -30.77
N ARG A 694 -15.51 32.79 -29.83
CA ARG A 694 -15.54 31.41 -29.33
C ARG A 694 -14.96 31.33 -27.92
N THR A 695 -15.63 30.60 -27.04
CA THR A 695 -15.00 30.06 -25.82
C THR A 695 -14.41 28.70 -26.18
N VAL A 696 -13.10 28.55 -26.08
CA VAL A 696 -12.38 27.32 -26.48
C VAL A 696 -12.27 26.32 -25.33
N GLU A 697 -12.23 26.82 -24.10
CA GLU A 697 -12.25 26.01 -22.88
C GLU A 697 -12.90 26.78 -21.73
N THR A 698 -13.47 26.07 -20.78
CA THR A 698 -13.87 26.61 -19.47
C THR A 698 -13.36 25.65 -18.41
N LEU A 699 -12.48 26.14 -17.55
CA LEU A 699 -12.00 25.45 -16.36
C LEU A 699 -12.78 25.96 -15.15
N ASP A 700 -12.94 25.14 -14.13
CA ASP A 700 -13.62 25.52 -12.90
C ASP A 700 -12.99 24.90 -11.64
N ASN A 701 -13.55 25.22 -10.46
CA ASN A 701 -13.07 24.69 -9.18
C ASN A 701 -13.08 23.16 -9.09
N LEU A 702 -13.85 22.44 -9.91
CA LEU A 702 -13.86 20.97 -9.97
C LEU A 702 -12.68 20.40 -10.75
N ASP A 703 -11.97 21.22 -11.53
CA ASP A 703 -10.73 20.84 -12.23
C ASP A 703 -9.48 20.93 -11.32
N ALA A 704 -9.65 21.22 -10.03
CA ALA A 704 -8.55 21.35 -9.10
C ALA A 704 -7.80 20.03 -8.87
N HIS A 705 -6.46 20.07 -9.00
CA HIS A 705 -5.59 18.91 -8.81
C HIS A 705 -4.15 19.35 -8.46
N ALA A 706 -3.35 18.42 -7.92
CA ALA A 706 -1.95 18.66 -7.55
C ALA A 706 -0.97 18.70 -8.76
N SER A 707 -1.45 18.74 -10.00
CA SER A 707 -0.61 18.63 -11.21
C SER A 707 -1.00 19.67 -12.26
N TRP A 708 -0.05 19.99 -13.14
CA TRP A 708 -0.30 20.78 -14.34
C TRP A 708 -0.84 19.91 -15.48
N TYR A 709 -1.70 20.52 -16.30
CA TYR A 709 -2.27 19.94 -17.51
C TYR A 709 -1.94 20.83 -18.71
N THR A 710 -2.18 20.33 -19.92
CA THR A 710 -2.08 21.13 -21.15
C THR A 710 -3.33 20.96 -22.00
N SER A 711 -3.77 22.05 -22.63
CA SER A 711 -4.89 22.08 -23.58
C SER A 711 -4.41 22.54 -24.95
N SER A 712 -5.10 22.13 -26.02
CA SER A 712 -4.69 22.37 -27.41
C SER A 712 -5.91 22.43 -28.36
N PHE A 713 -5.95 23.42 -29.26
CA PHE A 713 -7.09 23.73 -30.13
C PHE A 713 -6.65 24.21 -31.52
N ASP A 714 -7.32 23.74 -32.57
CA ASP A 714 -7.23 24.33 -33.91
C ASP A 714 -8.21 25.50 -34.04
N LEU A 715 -7.70 26.66 -34.44
CA LEU A 715 -8.43 27.91 -34.61
C LEU A 715 -8.34 28.43 -36.05
N SER A 716 -7.92 27.58 -36.99
CA SER A 716 -7.66 27.98 -38.39
C SER A 716 -8.90 28.55 -39.09
N ASP A 717 -10.09 28.20 -38.63
CA ASP A 717 -11.35 28.76 -39.13
C ASP A 717 -11.56 30.24 -38.76
N LEU A 718 -10.76 30.77 -37.83
CA LEU A 718 -10.76 32.17 -37.39
C LEU A 718 -9.66 33.00 -38.07
N ALA A 719 -8.95 32.46 -39.07
CA ALA A 719 -7.91 33.17 -39.83
C ALA A 719 -8.45 34.40 -40.58
N GLY A 720 -7.54 35.31 -40.97
CA GLY A 720 -7.88 36.48 -41.79
C GLY A 720 -8.46 37.68 -41.05
N GLN A 721 -8.35 37.71 -39.72
CA GLN A 721 -8.86 38.81 -38.90
C GLN A 721 -7.94 39.08 -37.69
N THR A 722 -8.16 40.22 -37.04
CA THR A 722 -7.54 40.54 -35.75
C THR A 722 -8.32 39.87 -34.63
N LEU A 723 -7.62 39.12 -33.80
CA LEU A 723 -8.15 38.33 -32.69
C LEU A 723 -7.59 38.81 -31.35
N GLN A 724 -8.33 38.60 -30.28
CA GLN A 724 -7.82 38.62 -28.91
C GLN A 724 -7.83 37.19 -28.38
N LEU A 725 -6.69 36.71 -27.91
CA LEU A 725 -6.63 35.53 -27.05
C LEU A 725 -6.83 36.00 -25.62
N TYR A 726 -7.99 35.68 -25.05
CA TYR A 726 -8.53 36.30 -23.84
C TYR A 726 -8.78 35.25 -22.77
N PHE A 727 -8.17 35.43 -21.60
CA PHE A 727 -8.36 34.59 -20.43
C PHE A 727 -9.17 35.37 -19.40
N HIS A 728 -10.19 34.73 -18.84
CA HIS A 728 -11.19 35.40 -18.02
C HIS A 728 -11.58 34.55 -16.81
N ALA A 729 -11.02 34.89 -15.64
CA ALA A 729 -11.32 34.22 -14.39
C ALA A 729 -12.40 34.97 -13.61
N ARG A 730 -13.31 34.22 -12.98
CA ARG A 730 -14.35 34.72 -12.09
C ARG A 730 -14.42 33.85 -10.86
N ASN A 731 -14.27 34.48 -9.70
CA ASN A 731 -14.56 33.82 -8.44
C ASN A 731 -15.81 34.41 -7.80
N ASP A 732 -16.62 33.56 -7.20
CA ASP A 732 -17.80 33.96 -6.46
C ASP A 732 -17.42 34.52 -5.05
N ALA A 733 -18.41 34.78 -4.21
CA ALA A 733 -18.17 35.38 -2.89
C ALA A 733 -17.70 34.39 -1.80
N VAL A 734 -17.53 33.11 -2.12
CA VAL A 734 -17.40 32.01 -1.16
C VAL A 734 -16.25 31.09 -1.54
N ASN A 735 -15.15 31.14 -0.77
CA ASN A 735 -13.91 30.38 -1.03
C ASN A 735 -13.27 30.71 -2.38
N GLN A 736 -11.97 30.49 -2.48
CA GLN A 736 -11.18 30.98 -3.59
C GLN A 736 -10.68 29.82 -4.44
N THR A 737 -10.81 29.97 -5.76
CA THR A 737 -10.10 29.15 -6.75
C THR A 737 -9.02 29.97 -7.45
N ASN A 738 -7.83 29.40 -7.52
CA ASN A 738 -6.67 29.97 -8.19
C ASN A 738 -6.47 29.26 -9.52
N PHE A 739 -6.34 30.04 -10.59
CA PHE A 739 -6.07 29.52 -11.92
C PHE A 739 -4.67 29.94 -12.34
N PHE A 740 -3.85 28.98 -12.71
CA PHE A 740 -2.50 29.19 -13.20
C PHE A 740 -2.40 28.84 -14.67
N LEU A 741 -1.65 29.64 -15.44
CA LEU A 741 -1.42 29.44 -16.86
C LEU A 741 0.06 29.62 -17.19
N ASP A 742 0.57 28.82 -18.10
CA ASP A 742 1.97 28.84 -18.50
C ASP A 742 2.14 28.30 -19.94
N GLU A 743 3.30 28.56 -20.56
CA GLU A 743 3.66 28.08 -21.90
C GLU A 743 2.57 28.26 -22.97
N ILE A 744 2.04 29.47 -23.10
CA ILE A 744 0.94 29.77 -24.04
C ILE A 744 1.46 29.91 -25.46
N VAL A 745 1.13 28.98 -26.33
CA VAL A 745 1.52 29.01 -27.75
C VAL A 745 0.30 29.29 -28.61
N LEU A 746 0.34 30.39 -29.37
CA LEU A 746 -0.53 30.58 -30.53
C LEU A 746 0.34 30.51 -31.78
N GLU A 747 0.50 29.30 -32.31
CA GLU A 747 1.25 29.06 -33.52
C GLU A 747 0.44 29.50 -34.74
N VAL A 748 1.04 30.33 -35.58
CA VAL A 748 0.46 30.76 -36.85
C VAL A 748 1.41 30.35 -37.97
N CYS A 749 0.92 29.55 -38.90
CA CYS A 749 1.66 29.15 -40.10
C CYS A 749 1.12 29.88 -41.33
N GLU A 750 1.98 30.64 -42.01
CA GLU A 750 1.62 31.46 -43.17
C GLU A 750 2.48 31.07 -44.38
N LYS A 751 1.89 30.99 -45.57
CA LYS A 751 2.68 30.94 -46.80
C LYS A 751 3.40 32.28 -47.01
N ARG A 752 4.69 32.25 -47.33
CA ARG A 752 5.49 33.44 -47.65
C ARG A 752 5.07 34.10 -48.94
#